data_AF-A0A8I0H1M1-F1
#
_entry.id   AF-A0A8I0H1M1-F1
#
_cell.length_a   1.000
_cell.length_b   1.000
_cell.length_c   1.000
_cell.angle_alpha   90.00
_cell.angle_beta   90.00
_cell.angle_gamma   90.00
#
_symmetry.space_group_name_H-M   'P 1'
#
loop_
_entity.id
_entity.type
_entity.pdbx_description
1 polymer ?
#
loop_
_entity_poly.entity_id
_entity_poly.type
_entity_poly.pdbx_seq_one_letter_code
_entity_poly.pdbx_strand_id
1 'polypeptide(L)'
;MSEFAWLPGCAPATRLFNPCTSGAGKTDAPCSLPVRFSIFFDGTRNHSTEDRPSGSHSNVARLYDACTENEDLGEFRLYVQGVGTPFPEIGEPEPHEHGARDGEYGDRRLRFAFLFMADKMAELLRGKRIVPNNADAITKAVESDDQIRSVRRALDKVLADPKPSAPVISTITLDLFGFSRGATAARAFLNHLIEWAGDHKPQVCGIPLRVRFMGLFDTVASVEIADSMPRPGDGHLAWASPQYMLVPSFVEQCVHMVAGHEARNSFPLTTISASREQAPHRLEIIYPGVHADVGGGYGPTAQGKGTQAGAQSVRQLQGDLLSQIPLNDMYERARAAAVPLISPAKLPRTTVGPFFAVSPELQRSYDAFQRTLEQHRAGAPLLRLLHAHYLAYLGWRRQVLPRETFIAQPFMTHCKQTQTQDHINLDQANVEFMVYLDVFKDPVRRAQVHGRRGLGLPGFVHREHACMEMYDRYWEAAPAPSDALRDLLMQYVHDSRAGFVLTDPQCERDYKNMHDHLDACDAQYRESLRIHAADTKDRQEAYRRALEAHTNFVPTGWQETRPPKPKPPLVRAIPEDPLNAEDRKALAVFRAGGTPIFTDAKPASAMDGKKNVLDYIAKVSRREVRWSYLRRRQVFRPYLITTNHVRMGISTEHLSRRLRYEDGLT
;
A
#
# COMPACT_ATOMS: atom_id res chain seq x y z
N MET A 1 -9.79 11.70 26.25
CA MET A 1 -10.07 10.31 26.64
C MET A 1 -8.89 9.47 26.22
N SER A 2 -8.41 8.53 27.05
CA SER A 2 -7.28 7.66 26.71
C SER A 2 -7.69 6.65 25.63
N GLU A 3 -6.89 6.52 24.58
CA GLU A 3 -7.10 5.52 23.53
C GLU A 3 -7.07 4.10 24.11
N PHE A 4 -8.00 3.27 23.66
CA PHE A 4 -8.22 1.93 24.18
C PHE A 4 -8.36 0.95 23.02
N ALA A 5 -7.68 -0.19 23.15
CA ALA A 5 -7.67 -1.24 22.13
C ALA A 5 -8.02 -2.60 22.74
N TRP A 6 -8.45 -3.50 21.88
CA TRP A 6 -8.94 -4.82 22.26
C TRP A 6 -8.09 -5.93 21.64
N LEU A 7 -8.03 -7.06 22.34
CA LEU A 7 -7.68 -8.33 21.72
C LEU A 7 -8.87 -8.84 20.90
N PRO A 8 -8.66 -9.55 19.77
CA PRO A 8 -9.74 -9.95 18.87
C PRO A 8 -10.86 -10.74 19.53
N GLY A 9 -10.53 -11.78 20.31
CA GLY A 9 -11.53 -12.60 21.02
C GLY A 9 -12.21 -11.89 22.20
N CYS A 10 -11.75 -10.69 22.56
CA CYS A 10 -12.26 -9.90 23.68
C CYS A 10 -12.98 -8.63 23.23
N ALA A 11 -12.81 -8.24 21.97
CA ALA A 11 -13.44 -7.06 21.40
C ALA A 11 -14.96 -7.23 21.40
N PRO A 12 -15.73 -6.23 21.85
CA PRO A 12 -17.19 -6.27 21.80
C PRO A 12 -17.71 -6.67 20.42
N ALA A 13 -18.77 -7.48 20.41
CA ALA A 13 -19.43 -7.88 19.17
C ALA A 13 -20.01 -6.66 18.45
N THR A 14 -20.01 -6.72 17.12
CA THR A 14 -20.72 -5.72 16.31
C THR A 14 -22.21 -5.81 16.58
N ARG A 15 -22.86 -4.65 16.79
CA ARG A 15 -24.32 -4.61 16.97
C ARG A 15 -25.02 -5.02 15.68
N LEU A 16 -26.06 -5.84 15.81
CA LEU A 16 -26.99 -6.13 14.71
C LEU A 16 -27.76 -4.86 14.38
N PHE A 17 -27.51 -4.28 13.20
CA PHE A 17 -28.29 -3.15 12.72
C PHE A 17 -29.47 -3.65 11.88
N ASN A 18 -30.68 -3.18 12.19
CA ASN A 18 -31.85 -3.50 11.38
C ASN A 18 -31.63 -2.97 9.94
N PRO A 19 -31.81 -3.82 8.90
CA PRO A 19 -31.80 -3.33 7.53
C PRO A 19 -32.96 -2.35 7.34
N CYS A 20 -32.72 -1.22 6.67
CA CYS A 20 -33.81 -0.37 6.20
C CYS A 20 -34.66 -1.20 5.22
N THR A 21 -35.88 -1.55 5.62
CA THR A 21 -36.83 -2.28 4.79
C THR A 21 -37.36 -1.37 3.69
N SER A 22 -37.33 -1.83 2.44
CA SER A 22 -38.06 -1.18 1.35
C SER A 22 -39.55 -1.26 1.63
N GLY A 23 -40.19 -0.11 1.85
CA GLY A 23 -41.64 -0.03 1.98
C GLY A 23 -42.27 0.01 0.59
N ALA A 24 -42.96 -1.05 0.20
CA ALA A 24 -43.90 -0.97 -0.92
C ALA A 24 -45.06 -0.04 -0.52
N GLY A 25 -45.01 1.21 -0.98
CA GLY A 25 -46.05 2.19 -0.76
C GLY A 25 -47.34 1.82 -1.50
N LYS A 26 -48.47 2.15 -0.88
CA LYS A 26 -49.84 2.03 -1.40
C LYS A 26 -49.96 2.59 -2.84
N THR A 27 -50.99 2.13 -3.55
CA THR A 27 -51.30 2.32 -4.99
C THR A 27 -51.20 3.74 -5.58
N ASP A 28 -50.98 4.79 -4.79
CA ASP A 28 -50.90 6.19 -5.22
C ASP A 28 -49.63 6.95 -4.73
N ALA A 29 -48.61 6.26 -4.20
CA ALA A 29 -47.33 6.87 -3.81
C ALA A 29 -46.18 6.42 -4.73
N PRO A 30 -45.24 7.30 -5.12
CA PRO A 30 -44.06 6.88 -5.88
C PRO A 30 -43.24 5.86 -5.07
N CYS A 31 -42.68 4.85 -5.75
CA CYS A 31 -41.88 3.82 -5.11
C CYS A 31 -40.67 4.46 -4.39
N SER A 32 -40.46 4.10 -3.12
CA SER A 32 -39.33 4.58 -2.32
C SER A 32 -38.21 3.54 -2.32
N LEU A 33 -36.99 3.95 -2.67
CA LEU A 33 -35.83 3.07 -2.78
C LEU A 33 -34.68 3.57 -1.89
N PRO A 34 -34.36 2.90 -0.77
CA PRO A 34 -33.10 3.14 -0.09
C PRO A 34 -31.95 2.54 -0.92
N VAL A 35 -30.97 3.34 -1.29
CA VAL A 35 -29.79 2.87 -2.04
C VAL A 35 -28.64 2.55 -1.11
N ARG A 36 -27.81 1.58 -1.48
CA ARG A 36 -26.68 1.07 -0.70
C ARG A 36 -25.42 1.09 -1.56
N PHE A 37 -24.36 1.69 -1.02
CA PHE A 37 -23.04 1.71 -1.64
C PHE A 37 -22.03 1.06 -0.70
N SER A 38 -21.36 0.01 -1.16
CA SER A 38 -20.23 -0.60 -0.45
C SER A 38 -18.94 -0.32 -1.23
N ILE A 39 -18.07 0.54 -0.69
CA ILE A 39 -16.87 1.03 -1.38
C ILE A 39 -15.61 0.49 -0.69
N PHE A 40 -14.69 -0.05 -1.48
CA PHE A 40 -13.52 -0.79 -1.05
C PHE A 40 -12.25 -0.13 -1.59
N PHE A 41 -11.50 0.57 -0.73
CA PHE A 41 -10.25 1.25 -1.07
C PHE A 41 -9.03 0.39 -0.72
N ASP A 42 -8.30 -0.10 -1.71
CA ASP A 42 -7.18 -1.01 -1.47
C ASP A 42 -5.89 -0.28 -1.01
N GLY A 43 -4.97 -1.05 -0.44
CA GLY A 43 -3.70 -0.59 0.10
C GLY A 43 -2.68 -0.17 -0.95
N THR A 44 -1.61 0.49 -0.52
CA THR A 44 -0.54 0.95 -1.41
C THR A 44 0.04 -0.22 -2.20
N ARG A 45 0.12 -0.06 -3.53
CA ARG A 45 0.57 -1.08 -4.49
C ARG A 45 -0.33 -2.33 -4.59
N ASN A 46 -1.52 -2.35 -4.00
CA ASN A 46 -2.47 -3.46 -4.15
C ASN A 46 -3.42 -3.26 -5.34
N HIS A 47 -3.50 -4.26 -6.20
CA HIS A 47 -4.33 -4.27 -7.40
C HIS A 47 -5.00 -5.63 -7.59
N SER A 48 -6.30 -5.71 -7.36
CA SER A 48 -7.03 -6.98 -7.30
C SER A 48 -6.83 -7.87 -8.53
N THR A 49 -6.82 -7.36 -9.76
CA THR A 49 -6.63 -8.22 -10.95
C THR A 49 -5.20 -8.73 -11.11
N GLU A 50 -4.20 -7.99 -10.64
CA GLU A 50 -2.78 -8.34 -10.79
C GLU A 50 -2.32 -9.26 -9.66
N ASP A 51 -2.91 -9.10 -8.47
CA ASP A 51 -2.55 -9.86 -7.27
C ASP A 51 -3.37 -11.16 -7.13
N ARG A 52 -4.39 -11.37 -7.96
CA ARG A 52 -5.21 -12.59 -7.96
C ARG A 52 -4.44 -13.84 -8.41
N PRO A 53 -3.69 -13.82 -9.53
CA PRO A 53 -3.00 -15.01 -10.03
C PRO A 53 -2.02 -15.62 -9.02
N SER A 54 -1.30 -14.79 -8.28
CA SER A 54 -0.39 -15.19 -7.19
C SER A 54 -1.10 -15.50 -5.88
N GLY A 55 -2.41 -15.22 -5.78
CA GLY A 55 -3.18 -15.34 -4.56
C GLY A 55 -2.86 -14.30 -3.48
N SER A 56 -2.10 -13.25 -3.82
CA SER A 56 -1.60 -12.22 -2.89
C SER A 56 -2.53 -11.02 -2.70
N HIS A 57 -3.67 -10.96 -3.39
CA HIS A 57 -4.62 -9.85 -3.27
C HIS A 57 -5.08 -9.64 -1.81
N SER A 58 -5.35 -8.38 -1.48
CA SER A 58 -5.60 -7.94 -0.10
C SER A 58 -6.92 -8.44 0.47
N ASN A 59 -7.11 -8.27 1.78
CA ASN A 59 -8.38 -8.51 2.45
C ASN A 59 -9.49 -7.56 1.97
N VAL A 60 -9.14 -6.36 1.48
CA VAL A 60 -10.12 -5.43 0.88
C VAL A 60 -10.65 -6.02 -0.43
N ALA A 61 -9.78 -6.53 -1.30
CA ALA A 61 -10.18 -7.20 -2.53
C ALA A 61 -11.02 -8.45 -2.26
N ARG A 62 -10.65 -9.27 -1.26
CA ARG A 62 -11.42 -10.46 -0.85
C ARG A 62 -12.81 -10.13 -0.31
N LEU A 63 -12.93 -9.06 0.47
CA LEU A 63 -14.24 -8.59 0.97
C LEU A 63 -15.10 -8.01 -0.16
N TYR A 64 -14.50 -7.31 -1.12
CA TYR A 64 -15.19 -6.86 -2.33
C TYR A 64 -15.77 -8.03 -3.14
N ASP A 65 -15.00 -9.11 -3.30
CA ASP A 65 -15.46 -10.32 -3.99
C ASP A 65 -16.59 -11.03 -3.25
N ALA A 66 -16.53 -11.02 -1.92
CA ALA A 66 -17.58 -11.54 -1.08
C ALA A 66 -18.81 -10.62 -1.00
N CYS A 67 -18.72 -9.36 -1.45
CA CYS A 67 -19.83 -8.42 -1.47
C CYS A 67 -20.77 -8.70 -2.63
N THR A 68 -22.06 -8.88 -2.35
CA THR A 68 -23.09 -9.05 -3.37
C THR A 68 -23.52 -7.70 -3.92
N GLU A 69 -24.05 -7.71 -5.14
CA GLU A 69 -24.56 -6.54 -5.86
C GLU A 69 -25.93 -6.88 -6.44
N ASN A 70 -26.85 -5.92 -6.37
CA ASN A 70 -28.18 -6.03 -6.98
C ASN A 70 -28.66 -4.61 -7.33
N GLU A 71 -28.34 -4.18 -8.54
CA GLU A 71 -28.64 -2.83 -9.00
C GLU A 71 -30.16 -2.53 -9.02
N ASP A 72 -30.99 -3.54 -9.25
CA ASP A 72 -32.47 -3.40 -9.23
C ASP A 72 -32.99 -3.08 -7.82
N LEU A 73 -32.27 -3.52 -6.78
CA LEU A 73 -32.55 -3.20 -5.38
C LEU A 73 -31.75 -1.98 -4.89
N GLY A 74 -31.05 -1.28 -5.78
CA GLY A 74 -30.21 -0.14 -5.43
C GLY A 74 -28.98 -0.51 -4.61
N GLU A 75 -28.48 -1.74 -4.73
CA GLU A 75 -27.27 -2.22 -4.05
C GLU A 75 -26.09 -2.21 -5.01
N PHE A 76 -25.10 -1.35 -4.75
CA PHE A 76 -23.94 -1.13 -5.60
C PHE A 76 -22.65 -1.38 -4.82
N ARG A 77 -21.62 -1.90 -5.50
CA ARG A 77 -20.28 -2.04 -4.94
C ARG A 77 -19.22 -1.41 -5.83
N LEU A 78 -18.17 -0.88 -5.22
CA LEU A 78 -17.03 -0.31 -5.94
C LEU A 78 -15.72 -0.76 -5.33
N TYR A 79 -14.83 -1.30 -6.15
CA TYR A 79 -13.42 -1.51 -5.81
C TYR A 79 -12.59 -0.36 -6.36
N VAL A 80 -11.70 0.19 -5.53
CA VAL A 80 -10.78 1.27 -5.87
C VAL A 80 -9.37 0.76 -5.58
N GLN A 81 -8.56 0.58 -6.62
CA GLN A 81 -7.19 0.08 -6.48
C GLN A 81 -6.28 1.04 -5.71
N GLY A 82 -5.24 0.47 -5.13
CA GLY A 82 -4.25 1.17 -4.32
C GLY A 82 -3.53 2.32 -5.04
N VAL A 83 -3.01 3.28 -4.27
CA VAL A 83 -2.05 4.26 -4.82
C VAL A 83 -0.75 3.57 -5.21
N GLY A 84 -0.12 4.03 -6.29
CA GLY A 84 1.08 3.39 -6.85
C GLY A 84 0.78 2.12 -7.65
N THR A 85 -0.44 2.00 -8.19
CA THR A 85 -0.84 1.00 -9.19
C THR A 85 -1.50 1.71 -10.37
N PRO A 86 -1.58 1.07 -11.55
CA PRO A 86 -2.32 1.58 -12.68
C PRO A 86 -3.79 1.78 -12.32
N PHE A 87 -4.33 2.89 -12.77
CA PHE A 87 -5.74 3.21 -12.78
C PHE A 87 -6.05 4.11 -14.00
N PRO A 88 -6.14 3.53 -15.21
CA PRO A 88 -6.32 4.29 -16.44
C PRO A 88 -7.53 5.23 -16.43
N GLU A 89 -8.63 4.82 -15.79
CA GLU A 89 -9.89 5.59 -15.72
C GLU A 89 -9.74 6.95 -15.02
N ILE A 90 -8.74 7.11 -14.15
CA ILE A 90 -8.45 8.38 -13.47
C ILE A 90 -7.24 9.11 -14.07
N GLY A 91 -6.76 8.67 -15.23
CA GLY A 91 -5.59 9.21 -15.91
C GLY A 91 -4.25 8.68 -15.37
N GLU A 92 -4.23 7.46 -14.83
CA GLU A 92 -3.02 6.77 -14.33
C GLU A 92 -2.78 5.46 -15.10
N PRO A 93 -2.50 5.47 -16.41
CA PRO A 93 -2.33 4.22 -17.17
C PRO A 93 -1.13 3.40 -16.72
N GLU A 94 -0.10 4.07 -16.17
CA GLU A 94 1.04 3.46 -15.50
C GLU A 94 1.12 4.02 -14.07
N PRO A 95 1.68 3.28 -13.10
CA PRO A 95 1.79 3.75 -11.72
C PRO A 95 2.55 5.08 -11.66
N HIS A 96 1.99 6.07 -10.98
CA HIS A 96 2.68 7.34 -10.79
C HIS A 96 4.01 7.11 -10.03
N GLU A 97 5.10 7.76 -10.47
CA GLU A 97 6.45 7.59 -9.87
C GLU A 97 6.44 7.81 -8.35
N HIS A 98 5.58 8.71 -7.90
CA HIS A 98 5.41 9.08 -6.50
C HIS A 98 4.13 8.51 -5.86
N GLY A 99 3.35 7.67 -6.56
CA GLY A 99 2.11 7.09 -6.04
C GLY A 99 2.35 6.22 -4.80
N ALA A 100 3.33 5.31 -4.87
CA ALA A 100 3.66 4.44 -3.74
C ALA A 100 4.37 5.19 -2.59
N ARG A 101 5.18 6.20 -2.91
CA ARG A 101 5.98 6.94 -1.94
C ARG A 101 5.19 8.05 -1.25
N ASP A 102 4.50 8.87 -2.04
CA ASP A 102 3.86 10.13 -1.64
C ASP A 102 2.33 10.08 -1.75
N GLY A 103 1.76 8.94 -2.20
CA GLY A 103 0.31 8.75 -2.31
C GLY A 103 -0.35 9.67 -3.34
N GLU A 104 0.41 10.03 -4.37
CA GLU A 104 -0.09 10.78 -5.52
C GLU A 104 -1.31 10.08 -6.12
N TYR A 105 -2.26 10.88 -6.61
CA TYR A 105 -3.56 10.44 -7.15
C TYR A 105 -4.47 9.70 -6.15
N GLY A 106 -4.19 9.78 -4.85
CA GLY A 106 -5.15 9.35 -3.84
C GLY A 106 -6.41 10.23 -3.82
N ASP A 107 -6.28 11.53 -4.06
CA ASP A 107 -7.40 12.47 -4.22
C ASP A 107 -8.31 12.07 -5.40
N ARG A 108 -7.73 11.73 -6.55
CA ARG A 108 -8.48 11.27 -7.73
C ARG A 108 -9.27 9.99 -7.45
N ARG A 109 -8.72 9.06 -6.65
CA ARG A 109 -9.43 7.85 -6.18
C ARG A 109 -10.65 8.19 -5.33
N LEU A 110 -10.59 9.22 -4.47
CA LEU A 110 -11.75 9.69 -3.69
C LEU A 110 -12.82 10.29 -4.61
N ARG A 111 -12.39 11.12 -5.56
CA ARG A 111 -13.26 11.77 -6.54
C ARG A 111 -13.95 10.77 -7.46
N PHE A 112 -13.23 9.72 -7.87
CA PHE A 112 -13.78 8.60 -8.63
C PHE A 112 -14.89 7.86 -7.85
N ALA A 113 -14.71 7.63 -6.54
CA ALA A 113 -15.75 7.04 -5.71
C ALA A 113 -17.01 7.91 -5.60
N PHE A 114 -16.86 9.24 -5.51
CA PHE A 114 -18.01 10.15 -5.54
C PHE A 114 -18.71 10.14 -6.91
N LEU A 115 -17.93 10.20 -8.00
CA LEU A 115 -18.46 10.13 -9.36
C LEU A 115 -19.27 8.84 -9.58
N PHE A 116 -18.76 7.70 -9.13
CA PHE A 116 -19.48 6.43 -9.18
C PHE A 116 -20.84 6.49 -8.49
N MET A 117 -20.90 7.05 -7.27
CA MET A 117 -22.17 7.22 -6.55
C MET A 117 -23.14 8.13 -7.33
N ALA A 118 -22.64 9.25 -7.84
CA ALA A 118 -23.44 10.21 -8.59
C ALA A 118 -23.99 9.62 -9.89
N ASP A 119 -23.16 8.88 -10.64
CA ASP A 119 -23.56 8.21 -11.87
C ASP A 119 -24.59 7.10 -11.62
N LYS A 120 -24.41 6.27 -10.58
CA LYS A 120 -25.40 5.23 -10.24
C LYS A 120 -26.74 5.81 -9.84
N MET A 121 -26.76 6.88 -9.05
CA MET A 121 -28.01 7.58 -8.75
C MET A 121 -28.64 8.18 -10.00
N ALA A 122 -27.84 8.74 -10.92
CA ALA A 122 -28.37 9.28 -12.17
C ALA A 122 -28.91 8.21 -13.12
N GLU A 123 -28.27 7.05 -13.20
CA GLU A 123 -28.76 5.89 -13.93
C GLU A 123 -30.12 5.43 -13.41
N LEU A 124 -30.29 5.31 -12.08
CA LEU A 124 -31.58 4.97 -11.48
C LEU A 124 -32.67 6.00 -11.83
N LEU A 125 -32.36 7.29 -11.71
CA LEU A 125 -33.34 8.38 -11.82
C LEU A 125 -33.64 8.80 -13.25
N ARG A 126 -32.73 8.58 -14.21
CA ARG A 126 -32.88 9.05 -15.60
C ARG A 126 -32.53 8.01 -16.66
N GLY A 127 -32.01 6.85 -16.28
CA GLY A 127 -31.55 5.82 -17.22
C GLY A 127 -30.23 6.18 -17.93
N LYS A 128 -29.51 7.20 -17.45
CA LYS A 128 -28.22 7.64 -18.02
C LYS A 128 -27.30 8.18 -16.94
N ARG A 129 -26.00 8.03 -17.15
CA ARG A 129 -24.93 8.61 -16.32
C ARG A 129 -24.83 10.12 -16.47
N ILE A 130 -24.21 10.76 -15.49
CA ILE A 130 -23.77 12.16 -15.58
C ILE A 130 -22.55 12.23 -16.49
N VAL A 131 -21.59 11.33 -16.28
CA VAL A 131 -20.36 11.26 -17.07
C VAL A 131 -20.38 9.99 -17.94
N PRO A 132 -20.08 10.10 -19.25
CA PRO A 132 -19.96 8.92 -20.11
C PRO A 132 -18.92 7.93 -19.58
N ASN A 133 -19.21 6.63 -19.69
CA ASN A 133 -18.32 5.57 -19.21
C ASN A 133 -17.15 5.32 -20.18
N ASN A 134 -16.24 6.29 -20.29
CA ASN A 134 -14.97 6.16 -21.00
C ASN A 134 -13.84 6.87 -20.24
N ALA A 135 -12.61 6.41 -20.45
CA ALA A 135 -11.45 6.85 -19.67
C ALA A 135 -11.22 8.36 -19.75
N ASP A 136 -11.36 8.99 -20.92
CA ASP A 136 -11.11 10.42 -21.10
C ASP A 136 -12.13 11.28 -20.32
N ALA A 137 -13.41 10.92 -20.40
CA ALA A 137 -14.48 11.64 -19.71
C ALA A 137 -14.38 11.48 -18.19
N ILE A 138 -14.09 10.26 -17.72
CA ILE A 138 -13.90 9.99 -16.28
C ILE A 138 -12.67 10.72 -15.76
N THR A 139 -11.53 10.61 -16.45
CA THR A 139 -10.27 11.29 -16.09
C THR A 139 -10.51 12.78 -15.89
N LYS A 140 -11.19 13.41 -16.85
CA LYS A 140 -11.54 14.83 -16.77
C LYS A 140 -12.47 15.13 -15.61
N ALA A 141 -13.45 14.27 -15.33
CA ALA A 141 -14.42 14.48 -14.24
C ALA A 141 -13.81 14.37 -12.84
N VAL A 142 -12.71 13.62 -12.69
CA VAL A 142 -12.03 13.41 -11.40
C VAL A 142 -10.74 14.22 -11.24
N GLU A 143 -10.39 15.04 -12.22
CA GLU A 143 -9.12 15.77 -12.27
C GLU A 143 -8.98 16.80 -11.13
N SER A 144 -10.09 17.42 -10.70
CA SER A 144 -10.05 18.50 -9.70
C SER A 144 -11.37 18.63 -8.91
N ASP A 145 -11.30 19.37 -7.80
CA ASP A 145 -12.49 19.68 -6.98
C ASP A 145 -13.53 20.53 -7.73
N ASP A 146 -13.11 21.34 -8.72
CA ASP A 146 -14.03 22.08 -9.58
C ASP A 146 -14.90 21.15 -10.44
N GLN A 147 -14.31 20.07 -10.93
CA GLN A 147 -15.03 19.06 -11.70
C GLN A 147 -16.01 18.31 -10.81
N ILE A 148 -15.63 18.03 -9.56
CA ILE A 148 -16.54 17.43 -8.57
C ILE A 148 -17.71 18.35 -8.23
N ARG A 149 -17.48 19.66 -8.09
CA ARG A 149 -18.58 20.63 -7.96
C ARG A 149 -19.50 20.60 -9.18
N SER A 150 -18.96 20.37 -10.38
CA SER A 150 -19.75 20.22 -11.60
C SER A 150 -20.60 18.94 -11.60
N VAL A 151 -20.02 17.81 -11.20
CA VAL A 151 -20.72 16.52 -11.03
C VAL A 151 -21.83 16.65 -9.99
N ARG A 152 -21.55 17.28 -8.84
CA ARG A 152 -22.56 17.61 -7.83
C ARG A 152 -23.71 18.41 -8.43
N ARG A 153 -23.46 19.55 -9.07
CA ARG A 153 -24.52 20.37 -9.71
C ARG A 153 -25.34 19.57 -10.75
N ALA A 154 -24.72 18.65 -11.47
CA ALA A 154 -25.44 17.79 -12.41
C ALA A 154 -26.35 16.80 -11.67
N LEU A 155 -25.89 16.20 -10.58
CA LEU A 155 -26.70 15.34 -9.72
C LEU A 155 -27.89 16.09 -9.12
N ASP A 156 -27.74 17.35 -8.71
CA ASP A 156 -28.86 18.19 -8.20
C ASP A 156 -29.96 18.34 -9.23
N LYS A 157 -29.57 18.58 -10.49
CA LYS A 157 -30.53 18.69 -11.61
C LYS A 157 -31.25 17.37 -11.85
N VAL A 158 -30.55 16.25 -11.71
CA VAL A 158 -31.13 14.91 -11.86
C VAL A 158 -32.09 14.59 -10.71
N LEU A 159 -31.79 15.04 -9.49
CA LEU A 159 -32.65 14.86 -8.32
C LEU A 159 -33.89 15.76 -8.36
N ALA A 160 -33.74 17.00 -8.85
CA ALA A 160 -34.82 17.98 -8.93
C ALA A 160 -35.86 17.65 -10.03
N ASP A 161 -35.43 16.97 -11.08
CA ASP A 161 -36.27 16.52 -12.17
C ASP A 161 -35.80 15.09 -12.48
N PRO A 162 -36.44 14.04 -11.94
CA PRO A 162 -36.21 12.64 -12.32
C PRO A 162 -37.19 12.21 -13.44
N LYS A 163 -37.01 11.03 -14.07
CA LYS A 163 -38.02 10.52 -15.03
C LYS A 163 -39.32 10.19 -14.26
N PRO A 164 -40.52 10.29 -14.88
CA PRO A 164 -41.79 10.10 -14.17
C PRO A 164 -41.94 8.75 -13.43
N SER A 165 -41.31 7.69 -13.92
CA SER A 165 -41.33 6.34 -13.33
C SER A 165 -40.15 6.05 -12.38
N ALA A 166 -39.30 7.04 -12.09
CA ALA A 166 -38.17 6.85 -11.19
C ALA A 166 -38.62 6.61 -9.75
N PRO A 167 -37.90 5.77 -8.98
CA PRO A 167 -38.08 5.73 -7.54
C PRO A 167 -37.59 7.02 -6.88
N VAL A 168 -38.18 7.35 -5.74
CA VAL A 168 -37.65 8.37 -4.83
C VAL A 168 -36.57 7.73 -3.97
N ILE A 169 -35.33 8.20 -4.11
CA ILE A 169 -34.22 7.76 -3.26
C ILE A 169 -34.40 8.36 -1.86
N SER A 170 -34.77 7.52 -0.89
CA SER A 170 -35.13 7.99 0.46
C SER A 170 -33.95 8.08 1.43
N THR A 171 -32.92 7.27 1.24
CA THR A 171 -31.72 7.24 2.08
C THR A 171 -30.57 6.63 1.30
N ILE A 172 -29.35 7.12 1.54
CA ILE A 172 -28.11 6.51 1.07
C ILE A 172 -27.46 5.79 2.25
N THR A 173 -27.31 4.47 2.14
CA THR A 173 -26.50 3.68 3.08
C THR A 173 -25.10 3.51 2.51
N LEU A 174 -24.08 3.81 3.30
CA LEU A 174 -22.68 3.71 2.88
C LEU A 174 -21.92 2.74 3.80
N ASP A 175 -21.26 1.77 3.19
CA ASP A 175 -20.25 0.92 3.82
C ASP A 175 -18.87 1.23 3.22
N LEU A 176 -17.88 1.43 4.06
CA LEU A 176 -16.53 1.78 3.65
C LEU A 176 -15.54 0.74 4.16
N PHE A 177 -14.68 0.27 3.26
CA PHE A 177 -13.56 -0.59 3.60
C PHE A 177 -12.27 0.01 3.12
N GLY A 178 -11.19 -0.18 3.87
CA GLY A 178 -9.88 0.09 3.32
C GLY A 178 -8.72 -0.49 4.11
N PHE A 179 -7.58 -0.62 3.43
CA PHE A 179 -6.32 -1.10 4.00
C PHE A 179 -5.22 -0.06 3.78
N SER A 180 -4.35 0.19 4.76
CA SER A 180 -3.18 1.07 4.59
C SER A 180 -3.58 2.50 4.18
N ARG A 181 -3.04 3.02 3.07
CA ARG A 181 -3.51 4.27 2.44
C ARG A 181 -4.92 4.18 1.87
N GLY A 182 -5.44 2.99 1.58
CA GLY A 182 -6.85 2.77 1.30
C GLY A 182 -7.74 2.97 2.52
N ALA A 183 -7.29 2.60 3.73
CA ALA A 183 -8.00 2.94 4.97
C ALA A 183 -8.02 4.46 5.21
N THR A 184 -6.91 5.13 4.87
CA THR A 184 -6.82 6.59 4.83
C THR A 184 -7.80 7.17 3.81
N ALA A 185 -7.90 6.58 2.62
CA ALA A 185 -8.85 6.98 1.59
C ALA A 185 -10.30 6.79 2.04
N ALA A 186 -10.65 5.70 2.72
CA ALA A 186 -11.98 5.49 3.28
C ALA A 186 -12.38 6.59 4.28
N ARG A 187 -11.47 6.96 5.20
CA ARG A 187 -11.68 8.05 6.17
C ARG A 187 -11.78 9.41 5.47
N ALA A 188 -10.86 9.69 4.56
CA ALA A 188 -10.82 10.94 3.82
C ALA A 188 -12.05 11.11 2.92
N PHE A 189 -12.44 10.06 2.21
CA PHE A 189 -13.60 10.03 1.33
C PHE A 189 -14.87 10.44 2.08
N LEU A 190 -15.12 9.88 3.27
CA LEU A 190 -16.32 10.24 4.02
C LEU A 190 -16.34 11.72 4.39
N ASN A 191 -15.22 12.27 4.87
CA ASN A 191 -15.13 13.68 5.23
C ASN A 191 -15.20 14.60 4.01
N HIS A 192 -14.60 14.21 2.88
CA HIS A 192 -14.75 14.94 1.62
C HIS A 192 -16.17 14.85 1.05
N LEU A 193 -16.84 13.70 1.17
CA LEU A 193 -18.21 13.51 0.68
C LEU A 193 -19.20 14.46 1.37
N ILE A 194 -19.09 14.63 2.70
CA ILE A 194 -19.94 15.58 3.43
C ILE A 194 -19.63 17.04 3.05
N GLU A 195 -18.41 17.36 2.61
CA GLU A 195 -18.06 18.69 2.11
C GLU A 195 -18.57 18.91 0.67
N TRP A 196 -18.31 17.97 -0.22
CA TRP A 196 -18.66 18.06 -1.64
C TRP A 196 -20.18 18.01 -1.87
N ALA A 197 -20.88 17.17 -1.11
CA ALA A 197 -22.28 16.87 -1.37
C ALA A 197 -23.19 16.96 -0.15
N GLY A 198 -22.64 17.05 1.06
CA GLY A 198 -23.43 17.04 2.30
C GLY A 198 -23.68 18.41 2.92
N ASP A 199 -23.09 19.49 2.42
CA ASP A 199 -23.12 20.80 3.07
C ASP A 199 -22.69 20.71 4.56
N HIS A 200 -21.66 19.89 4.82
CA HIS A 200 -21.13 19.53 6.14
C HIS A 200 -22.13 18.82 7.08
N LYS A 201 -23.18 18.20 6.53
CA LYS A 201 -24.17 17.39 7.25
C LYS A 201 -24.13 15.94 6.78
N PRO A 202 -24.67 14.98 7.55
CA PRO A 202 -24.78 13.57 7.13
C PRO A 202 -25.88 13.40 6.07
N GLN A 203 -25.64 13.97 4.89
CA GLN A 203 -26.50 13.86 3.71
C GLN A 203 -25.64 13.89 2.45
N VAL A 204 -26.22 13.50 1.32
CA VAL A 204 -25.67 13.69 -0.02
C VAL A 204 -26.79 14.26 -0.85
N CYS A 205 -26.65 15.51 -1.27
CA CYS A 205 -27.63 16.17 -2.11
C CYS A 205 -29.03 16.30 -1.51
N GLY A 206 -29.10 16.51 -0.19
CA GLY A 206 -30.36 16.55 0.57
C GLY A 206 -30.94 15.17 0.90
N ILE A 207 -30.35 14.08 0.38
CA ILE A 207 -30.72 12.72 0.75
C ILE A 207 -29.98 12.34 2.04
N PRO A 208 -30.67 11.86 3.10
CA PRO A 208 -30.02 11.40 4.32
C PRO A 208 -28.94 10.35 4.05
N LEU A 209 -27.76 10.53 4.66
CA LEU A 209 -26.63 9.60 4.58
C LEU A 209 -26.51 8.81 5.88
N ARG A 210 -26.61 7.49 5.78
CA ARG A 210 -26.38 6.53 6.86
C ARG A 210 -25.06 5.81 6.61
N VAL A 211 -24.03 6.08 7.40
CA VAL A 211 -22.77 5.33 7.32
C VAL A 211 -22.84 4.16 8.30
N ARG A 212 -23.13 2.99 7.75
CA ARG A 212 -23.47 1.79 8.52
C ARG A 212 -22.23 1.07 9.04
N PHE A 213 -21.22 0.91 8.19
CA PHE A 213 -20.00 0.18 8.56
C PHE A 213 -18.76 0.84 7.95
N MET A 214 -17.71 0.99 8.76
CA MET A 214 -16.37 1.40 8.33
C MET A 214 -15.34 0.37 8.81
N GLY A 215 -14.91 -0.51 7.91
CA GLY A 215 -13.92 -1.56 8.16
C GLY A 215 -12.51 -1.17 7.70
N LEU A 216 -11.60 -0.94 8.62
CA LEU A 216 -10.26 -0.45 8.35
C LEU A 216 -9.21 -1.49 8.74
N PHE A 217 -8.21 -1.67 7.89
CA PHE A 217 -6.99 -2.42 8.18
C PHE A 217 -5.80 -1.46 8.22
N ASP A 218 -5.19 -1.35 9.38
CA ASP A 218 -3.88 -0.76 9.65
C ASP A 218 -3.62 0.58 8.93
N THR A 219 -4.39 1.62 9.27
CA THR A 219 -4.40 2.92 8.58
C THR A 219 -3.04 3.61 8.59
N VAL A 220 -2.58 4.10 7.42
CA VAL A 220 -1.35 4.88 7.25
C VAL A 220 -1.64 6.16 6.46
N ALA A 221 -1.65 7.32 7.14
CA ALA A 221 -2.09 8.61 6.57
C ALA A 221 -0.97 9.58 6.16
N SER A 222 0.30 9.15 6.20
CA SER A 222 1.46 10.03 6.03
C SER A 222 2.47 9.53 4.99
N VAL A 223 3.29 10.47 4.52
CA VAL A 223 4.41 10.28 3.60
C VAL A 223 5.73 10.46 4.34
N GLU A 224 6.62 9.50 4.18
CA GLU A 224 7.82 9.45 5.01
C GLU A 224 9.03 10.21 4.51
N ILE A 225 8.90 10.97 3.41
CA ILE A 225 9.95 11.95 3.11
C ILE A 225 9.99 13.04 4.18
N ALA A 226 8.88 13.35 4.88
CA ALA A 226 8.88 14.36 5.94
C ALA A 226 9.69 13.93 7.18
N ASP A 227 9.84 12.62 7.44
CA ASP A 227 10.63 12.09 8.55
C ASP A 227 12.06 11.68 8.16
N SER A 228 12.32 11.52 6.85
CA SER A 228 13.65 11.29 6.26
C SER A 228 14.35 12.59 5.78
N MET A 229 13.57 13.66 5.56
CA MET A 229 13.99 15.03 5.27
C MET A 229 12.98 16.01 5.91
N PRO A 230 13.38 16.87 6.87
CA PRO A 230 12.55 17.93 7.42
C PRO A 230 12.35 18.99 6.34
N ARG A 231 11.39 18.75 5.46
CA ARG A 231 10.78 19.77 4.62
C ARG A 231 9.64 20.42 5.40
N PRO A 232 9.26 21.68 5.07
CA PRO A 232 8.06 22.29 5.63
C PRO A 232 6.83 21.43 5.28
N GLY A 233 6.13 20.92 6.29
CA GLY A 233 4.95 20.05 6.14
C GLY A 233 4.71 19.22 7.41
N ASP A 234 3.49 18.74 7.62
CA ASP A 234 3.12 17.87 8.75
C ASP A 234 3.33 16.37 8.44
N GLY A 235 3.72 16.06 7.20
CA GLY A 235 3.96 14.70 6.71
C GLY A 235 2.69 13.98 6.26
N HIS A 236 1.51 14.58 6.30
CA HIS A 236 0.29 13.95 5.80
C HIS A 236 0.24 13.96 4.26
N LEU A 237 -0.51 13.01 3.71
CA LEU A 237 -0.93 13.09 2.31
C LEU A 237 -1.78 14.36 2.15
N ALA A 238 -1.63 15.08 1.03
CA ALA A 238 -2.35 16.35 0.83
C ALA A 238 -3.89 16.19 0.94
N TRP A 239 -4.40 15.02 0.56
CA TRP A 239 -5.80 14.61 0.65
C TRP A 239 -6.18 13.89 1.97
N ALA A 240 -5.24 13.79 2.91
CA ALA A 240 -5.42 13.13 4.20
C ALA A 240 -4.95 13.99 5.38
N SER A 241 -5.09 15.30 5.27
CA SER A 241 -4.86 16.24 6.37
C SER A 241 -5.63 15.80 7.64
N PRO A 242 -5.16 16.15 8.85
CA PRO A 242 -5.71 15.62 10.10
C PRO A 242 -7.24 15.70 10.26
N GLN A 243 -7.89 16.74 9.70
CA GLN A 243 -9.35 16.88 9.72
C GLN A 243 -10.08 15.77 8.94
N TYR A 244 -9.50 15.29 7.84
CA TYR A 244 -10.07 14.23 7.00
C TYR A 244 -9.85 12.83 7.57
N MET A 245 -8.99 12.71 8.59
CA MET A 245 -8.72 11.45 9.28
C MET A 245 -9.70 11.18 10.41
N LEU A 246 -10.56 12.13 10.79
CA LEU A 246 -11.51 11.91 11.86
C LEU A 246 -12.60 10.93 11.41
N VAL A 247 -13.00 10.03 12.31
CA VAL A 247 -14.19 9.20 12.10
C VAL A 247 -15.39 10.00 12.64
N PRO A 248 -16.34 10.44 11.80
CA PRO A 248 -17.50 11.19 12.26
C PRO A 248 -18.35 10.40 13.26
N SER A 249 -19.05 11.09 14.16
CA SER A 249 -19.86 10.46 15.22
C SER A 249 -21.10 9.73 14.69
N PHE A 250 -21.57 10.06 13.48
CA PHE A 250 -22.71 9.41 12.84
C PHE A 250 -22.35 8.08 12.14
N VAL A 251 -21.08 7.67 12.14
CA VAL A 251 -20.68 6.33 11.72
C VAL A 251 -21.18 5.33 12.76
N GLU A 252 -22.10 4.46 12.37
CA GLU A 252 -22.78 3.55 13.30
C GLU A 252 -21.84 2.50 13.90
N GLN A 253 -20.91 1.99 13.08
CA GLN A 253 -19.88 1.03 13.47
C GLN A 253 -18.57 1.28 12.70
N CYS A 254 -17.48 1.50 13.42
CA CYS A 254 -16.13 1.57 12.88
C CYS A 254 -15.25 0.52 13.56
N VAL A 255 -14.63 -0.36 12.77
CA VAL A 255 -13.71 -1.39 13.22
C VAL A 255 -12.37 -1.16 12.54
N HIS A 256 -11.32 -0.94 13.34
CA HIS A 256 -9.95 -0.77 12.87
C HIS A 256 -9.07 -1.90 13.39
N MET A 257 -8.60 -2.76 12.49
CA MET A 257 -7.70 -3.86 12.80
C MET A 257 -6.26 -3.42 12.58
N VAL A 258 -5.41 -3.56 13.59
CA VAL A 258 -4.07 -2.95 13.65
C VAL A 258 -3.01 -4.02 13.81
N ALA A 259 -1.91 -3.90 13.07
CA ALA A 259 -0.76 -4.80 13.13
C ALA A 259 0.06 -4.63 14.42
N GLY A 260 0.21 -5.70 15.20
CA GLY A 260 0.94 -5.68 16.46
C GLY A 260 2.47 -5.68 16.30
N HIS A 261 2.99 -6.16 15.17
CA HIS A 261 4.44 -6.31 14.94
C HIS A 261 5.01 -5.36 13.88
N GLU A 262 4.19 -4.48 13.30
CA GLU A 262 4.69 -3.50 12.33
C GLU A 262 5.53 -2.41 13.02
N ALA A 263 6.77 -2.27 12.58
CA ALA A 263 7.74 -1.33 13.14
C ALA A 263 8.45 -0.49 12.10
N ARG A 264 8.08 -0.60 10.82
CA ARG A 264 8.60 0.28 9.78
C ARG A 264 8.16 1.70 10.07
N ASN A 265 9.16 2.55 10.03
CA ASN A 265 9.01 3.99 10.04
C ASN A 265 7.97 4.40 8.99
N SER A 266 8.05 3.84 7.77
CA SER A 266 7.18 4.20 6.63
C SER A 266 5.71 3.84 6.78
N PHE A 267 5.35 3.14 7.86
CA PHE A 267 4.01 2.65 8.14
C PHE A 267 3.54 3.06 9.55
N PRO A 268 3.57 4.37 9.86
CA PRO A 268 3.08 4.87 11.14
C PRO A 268 1.57 4.70 11.21
N LEU A 269 1.10 4.19 12.35
CA LEU A 269 -0.32 3.92 12.56
C LEU A 269 -1.08 5.24 12.72
N THR A 270 -2.17 5.44 11.99
CA THR A 270 -3.13 6.51 12.29
C THR A 270 -4.31 5.91 13.06
N THR A 271 -4.33 6.11 14.37
CA THR A 271 -5.43 5.60 15.23
C THR A 271 -6.77 6.23 14.87
N ILE A 272 -7.86 5.52 15.17
CA ILE A 272 -9.22 6.08 15.13
C ILE A 272 -9.60 6.81 16.44
N SER A 273 -8.65 6.93 17.36
CA SER A 273 -8.79 7.54 18.69
C SER A 273 -9.95 6.92 19.48
N ALA A 274 -10.10 5.60 19.38
CA ALA A 274 -11.16 4.85 20.06
C ALA A 274 -10.96 4.88 21.58
N SER A 275 -11.96 5.32 22.33
CA SER A 275 -11.98 5.19 23.78
C SER A 275 -12.85 4.01 24.21
N ARG A 276 -12.70 3.56 25.46
CA ARG A 276 -13.50 2.45 26.00
C ARG A 276 -15.00 2.76 26.01
N GLU A 277 -15.36 4.03 26.23
CA GLU A 277 -16.73 4.53 26.27
C GLU A 277 -17.41 4.53 24.89
N GLN A 278 -16.62 4.54 23.82
CA GLN A 278 -17.13 4.49 22.45
C GLN A 278 -17.43 3.07 21.96
N ALA A 279 -17.05 2.03 22.72
CA ALA A 279 -17.36 0.66 22.37
C ALA A 279 -18.87 0.37 22.56
N PRO A 280 -19.50 -0.45 21.68
CA PRO A 280 -18.91 -1.18 20.56
C PRO A 280 -18.84 -0.39 19.24
N HIS A 281 -19.32 0.86 19.19
CA HIS A 281 -19.43 1.67 17.97
C HIS A 281 -18.10 1.99 17.30
N ARG A 282 -17.04 2.09 18.09
CA ARG A 282 -15.69 2.35 17.61
C ARG A 282 -14.72 1.39 18.28
N LEU A 283 -14.12 0.50 17.49
CA LEU A 283 -13.23 -0.54 17.97
C LEU A 283 -11.88 -0.44 17.28
N GLU A 284 -10.82 -0.40 18.07
CA GLU A 284 -9.46 -0.63 17.59
C GLU A 284 -8.99 -1.98 18.16
N ILE A 285 -8.63 -2.90 17.28
CA ILE A 285 -8.35 -4.30 17.60
C ILE A 285 -6.94 -4.64 17.13
N ILE A 286 -6.08 -5.14 18.03
CA ILE A 286 -4.69 -5.46 17.70
C ILE A 286 -4.58 -6.93 17.31
N TYR A 287 -4.00 -7.20 16.14
CA TYR A 287 -3.74 -8.53 15.63
C TYR A 287 -2.23 -8.83 15.58
N PRO A 288 -1.80 -10.08 15.78
CA PRO A 288 -0.42 -10.46 15.48
C PRO A 288 -0.13 -10.27 13.99
N GLY A 289 1.13 -9.97 13.71
CA GLY A 289 1.65 -9.83 12.35
C GLY A 289 2.09 -8.41 12.03
N VAL A 290 2.74 -8.28 10.87
CA VAL A 290 3.11 -6.98 10.28
C VAL A 290 1.97 -6.43 9.42
N HIS A 291 2.16 -5.28 8.76
CA HIS A 291 1.12 -4.55 8.02
C HIS A 291 0.22 -5.42 7.12
N ALA A 292 0.82 -6.20 6.21
CA ALA A 292 0.09 -7.06 5.27
C ALA A 292 -0.30 -8.43 5.84
N ASP A 293 0.19 -8.81 7.04
CA ASP A 293 -0.39 -9.92 7.80
C ASP A 293 -1.77 -9.55 8.36
N VAL A 294 -2.10 -8.26 8.45
CA VAL A 294 -3.43 -7.80 8.87
C VAL A 294 -4.30 -7.41 7.67
N GLY A 295 -3.75 -6.63 6.74
CA GLY A 295 -4.49 -6.17 5.56
C GLY A 295 -4.55 -7.13 4.38
N GLY A 296 -3.76 -8.21 4.38
CA GLY A 296 -3.50 -9.01 3.18
C GLY A 296 -2.48 -8.33 2.26
N GLY A 297 -1.98 -9.06 1.25
CA GLY A 297 -0.92 -8.58 0.35
C GLY A 297 0.22 -9.59 0.15
N TYR A 298 0.41 -10.53 1.08
CA TYR A 298 1.33 -11.66 0.90
C TYR A 298 0.62 -12.83 0.22
N GLY A 299 1.27 -13.44 -0.76
CA GLY A 299 0.83 -14.69 -1.38
C GLY A 299 1.32 -15.92 -0.57
N PRO A 300 0.75 -17.12 -0.77
CA PRO A 300 1.09 -18.31 0.01
C PRO A 300 2.57 -18.66 0.06
N THR A 301 3.32 -18.36 -1.00
CA THR A 301 4.74 -18.71 -1.09
C THR A 301 5.68 -17.68 -0.47
N ALA A 302 5.18 -16.50 -0.14
CA ALA A 302 5.99 -15.36 0.31
C ALA A 302 6.83 -15.73 1.54
N GLN A 303 8.12 -15.39 1.48
CA GLN A 303 9.08 -15.55 2.57
C GLN A 303 9.16 -16.98 3.16
N GLY A 304 8.72 -18.00 2.43
CA GLY A 304 8.67 -19.38 2.93
C GLY A 304 7.71 -19.60 4.10
N LYS A 305 6.81 -18.64 4.38
CA LYS A 305 5.84 -18.74 5.48
C LYS A 305 4.75 -19.74 5.16
N GLY A 306 4.30 -20.48 6.18
CA GLY A 306 3.34 -21.55 6.06
C GLY A 306 3.43 -22.55 7.21
N THR A 307 2.55 -23.56 7.16
CA THR A 307 2.44 -24.60 8.18
C THR A 307 3.62 -25.59 8.08
N GLN A 308 4.33 -25.82 9.18
CA GLN A 308 5.39 -26.83 9.24
C GLN A 308 4.77 -28.24 9.15
N ALA A 309 5.13 -28.98 8.10
CA ALA A 309 4.63 -30.34 7.82
C ALA A 309 5.67 -31.44 8.12
N GLY A 310 6.91 -31.06 8.41
CA GLY A 310 8.01 -31.96 8.78
C GLY A 310 9.22 -31.18 9.28
N ALA A 311 10.37 -31.83 9.47
CA ALA A 311 11.58 -31.17 9.97
C ALA A 311 12.09 -30.04 9.05
N GLN A 312 11.92 -30.18 7.74
CA GLN A 312 12.36 -29.22 6.71
C GLN A 312 11.32 -28.98 5.61
N SER A 313 10.05 -29.32 5.87
CA SER A 313 8.97 -29.17 4.89
C SER A 313 7.93 -28.18 5.41
N VAL A 314 7.58 -27.21 4.57
CA VAL A 314 6.56 -26.19 4.84
C VAL A 314 5.43 -26.32 3.82
N ARG A 315 4.20 -26.49 4.32
CA ARG A 315 2.96 -26.43 3.54
C ARG A 315 2.55 -24.96 3.42
N GLN A 316 2.28 -24.52 2.18
CA GLN A 316 1.99 -23.13 1.85
C GLN A 316 0.65 -23.03 1.11
N LEU A 317 -0.47 -23.16 1.83
CA LEU A 317 -1.82 -22.97 1.28
C LEU A 317 -2.33 -21.57 1.56
N GLN A 318 -3.39 -21.15 0.86
CA GLN A 318 -4.10 -19.90 1.17
C GLN A 318 -4.57 -19.83 2.63
N GLY A 319 -5.03 -20.97 3.17
CA GLY A 319 -5.44 -21.05 4.57
C GLY A 319 -4.31 -20.89 5.58
N ASP A 320 -3.05 -20.85 5.16
CA ASP A 320 -1.91 -20.65 6.05
C ASP A 320 -1.48 -19.18 6.15
N LEU A 321 -2.09 -18.26 5.41
CA LEU A 321 -1.79 -16.84 5.53
C LEU A 321 -2.36 -16.28 6.84
N LEU A 322 -1.54 -15.60 7.64
CA LEU A 322 -2.01 -15.01 8.90
C LEU A 322 -3.15 -13.99 8.68
N SER A 323 -3.16 -13.33 7.53
CA SER A 323 -4.20 -12.37 7.10
C SER A 323 -5.60 -12.97 6.95
N GLN A 324 -5.71 -14.30 6.86
CA GLN A 324 -7.02 -14.98 6.88
C GLN A 324 -7.77 -14.77 8.19
N ILE A 325 -7.06 -14.60 9.31
CA ILE A 325 -7.66 -14.42 10.63
C ILE A 325 -8.40 -13.07 10.74
N PRO A 326 -7.75 -11.91 10.54
CA PRO A 326 -8.44 -10.62 10.52
C PRO A 326 -9.43 -10.48 9.37
N LEU A 327 -9.21 -11.14 8.21
CA LEU A 327 -10.20 -11.19 7.13
C LEU A 327 -11.54 -11.76 7.60
N ASN A 328 -11.51 -12.94 8.24
CA ASN A 328 -12.71 -13.62 8.68
C ASN A 328 -13.42 -12.86 9.82
N ASP A 329 -12.66 -12.27 10.77
CA ASP A 329 -13.27 -11.41 11.80
C ASP A 329 -13.92 -10.17 11.17
N MET A 330 -13.28 -9.51 10.20
CA MET A 330 -13.87 -8.34 9.53
C MET A 330 -15.13 -8.73 8.75
N TYR A 331 -15.10 -9.87 8.06
CA TYR A 331 -16.26 -10.43 7.34
C TYR A 331 -17.44 -10.69 8.27
N GLU A 332 -17.23 -11.33 9.43
CA GLU A 332 -18.29 -11.58 10.40
C GLU A 332 -18.81 -10.26 11.01
N ARG A 333 -17.93 -9.31 11.32
CA ARG A 333 -18.32 -7.99 11.85
C ARG A 333 -19.12 -7.17 10.84
N ALA A 334 -18.71 -7.17 9.57
CA ALA A 334 -19.43 -6.48 8.49
C ALA A 334 -20.80 -7.13 8.24
N ARG A 335 -20.88 -8.47 8.25
CA ARG A 335 -22.15 -9.18 8.14
C ARG A 335 -23.09 -8.92 9.30
N ALA A 336 -22.57 -8.89 10.53
CA ALA A 336 -23.35 -8.50 11.71
C ALA A 336 -23.89 -7.06 11.57
N ALA A 337 -23.14 -6.17 10.91
CA ALA A 337 -23.61 -4.83 10.55
C ALA A 337 -24.53 -4.79 9.32
N ALA A 338 -24.96 -5.93 8.77
CA ALA A 338 -25.81 -6.07 7.58
C ALA A 338 -25.20 -5.54 6.26
N VAL A 339 -23.88 -5.50 6.14
CA VAL A 339 -23.20 -5.32 4.84
C VAL A 339 -23.59 -6.49 3.92
N PRO A 340 -23.93 -6.24 2.63
CA PRO A 340 -24.44 -7.28 1.72
C PRO A 340 -23.30 -8.23 1.28
N LEU A 341 -22.94 -9.16 2.16
CA LEU A 341 -21.90 -10.16 1.91
C LEU A 341 -22.54 -11.55 1.68
N ILE A 342 -21.92 -12.38 0.83
CA ILE A 342 -22.28 -13.79 0.62
C ILE A 342 -22.36 -14.48 1.98
N SER A 343 -23.40 -15.28 2.23
CA SER A 343 -23.58 -15.93 3.53
C SER A 343 -22.56 -17.05 3.79
N PRO A 344 -22.22 -17.37 5.05
CA PRO A 344 -21.22 -18.38 5.39
C PRO A 344 -21.59 -19.77 4.87
N ALA A 345 -22.88 -20.08 4.80
CA ALA A 345 -23.36 -21.34 4.25
C ALA A 345 -23.12 -21.47 2.73
N LYS A 346 -23.05 -20.34 2.02
CA LYS A 346 -22.84 -20.29 0.56
C LYS A 346 -21.37 -20.06 0.20
N LEU A 347 -20.62 -19.30 1.01
CA LEU A 347 -19.27 -18.85 0.70
C LEU A 347 -18.30 -20.01 0.33
N PRO A 348 -18.24 -21.15 1.05
CA PRO A 348 -17.37 -22.27 0.67
C PRO A 348 -17.68 -22.91 -0.68
N ARG A 349 -18.87 -22.66 -1.24
CA ARG A 349 -19.33 -23.21 -2.54
C ARG A 349 -19.08 -22.25 -3.71
N THR A 350 -18.53 -21.07 -3.45
CA THR A 350 -18.18 -20.10 -4.48
C THR A 350 -16.70 -20.18 -4.82
N THR A 351 -16.29 -19.56 -5.93
CA THR A 351 -14.88 -19.38 -6.30
C THR A 351 -14.10 -18.52 -5.31
N VAL A 352 -14.80 -17.74 -4.48
CA VAL A 352 -14.22 -16.85 -3.45
C VAL A 352 -13.92 -17.61 -2.16
N GLY A 353 -14.70 -18.66 -1.84
CA GLY A 353 -14.61 -19.43 -0.59
C GLY A 353 -13.20 -19.89 -0.20
N PRO A 354 -12.37 -20.44 -1.11
CA PRO A 354 -11.00 -20.85 -0.79
C PRO A 354 -10.12 -19.72 -0.23
N PHE A 355 -10.37 -18.46 -0.59
CA PHE A 355 -9.63 -17.30 -0.09
C PHE A 355 -10.10 -16.82 1.29
N PHE A 356 -11.08 -17.49 1.90
CA PHE A 356 -11.51 -17.28 3.29
C PHE A 356 -11.15 -18.46 4.20
N ALA A 357 -10.56 -19.52 3.64
CA ALA A 357 -10.15 -20.67 4.43
C ALA A 357 -9.11 -20.25 5.50
N VAL A 358 -9.17 -20.89 6.67
CA VAL A 358 -8.15 -20.82 7.72
C VAL A 358 -7.75 -22.26 8.02
N SER A 359 -6.45 -22.55 7.96
CA SER A 359 -5.99 -23.89 8.29
C SER A 359 -6.16 -24.16 9.79
N PRO A 360 -6.50 -25.40 10.18
CA PRO A 360 -6.62 -25.74 11.60
C PRO A 360 -5.31 -25.49 12.38
N GLU A 361 -4.15 -25.66 11.74
CA GLU A 361 -2.84 -25.40 12.34
C GLU A 361 -2.63 -23.91 12.62
N LEU A 362 -2.95 -23.04 11.65
CA LEU A 362 -2.88 -21.60 11.85
C LEU A 362 -3.83 -21.17 12.97
N GLN A 363 -5.09 -21.63 12.96
CA GLN A 363 -6.05 -21.28 14.00
C GLN A 363 -5.55 -21.68 15.40
N ARG A 364 -5.04 -22.91 15.56
CA ARG A 364 -4.48 -23.37 16.85
C ARG A 364 -3.29 -22.53 17.30
N SER A 365 -2.39 -22.18 16.37
CA SER A 365 -1.21 -21.36 16.66
C SER A 365 -1.62 -19.94 17.08
N TYR A 366 -2.59 -19.36 16.38
CA TYR A 366 -3.19 -18.06 16.71
C TYR A 366 -3.86 -18.05 18.08
N ASP A 367 -4.70 -19.06 18.38
CA ASP A 367 -5.38 -19.16 19.67
C ASP A 367 -4.38 -19.29 20.82
N ALA A 368 -3.31 -20.07 20.61
CA ALA A 368 -2.26 -20.25 21.60
C ALA A 368 -1.48 -18.94 21.84
N PHE A 369 -1.20 -18.17 20.78
CA PHE A 369 -0.65 -16.82 20.90
C PHE A 369 -1.57 -15.89 21.69
N GLN A 370 -2.87 -15.86 21.39
CA GLN A 370 -3.83 -15.01 22.09
C GLN A 370 -3.85 -15.27 23.60
N ARG A 371 -3.74 -16.53 24.03
CA ARG A 371 -3.66 -16.89 25.46
C ARG A 371 -2.45 -16.26 26.15
N THR A 372 -1.34 -16.02 25.45
CA THR A 372 -0.17 -15.33 26.04
C THR A 372 -0.47 -13.87 26.42
N LEU A 373 -1.54 -13.29 25.87
CA LEU A 373 -1.97 -11.92 26.13
C LEU A 373 -3.21 -11.85 27.03
N GLU A 374 -3.60 -12.95 27.69
CA GLU A 374 -4.85 -13.05 28.47
C GLU A 374 -4.98 -11.99 29.59
N GLN A 375 -3.86 -11.52 30.12
CA GLN A 375 -3.83 -10.38 31.06
C GLN A 375 -4.48 -9.10 30.52
N HIS A 376 -4.65 -8.99 29.20
CA HIS A 376 -5.30 -7.87 28.51
C HIS A 376 -6.72 -8.20 28.01
N ARG A 377 -7.37 -9.27 28.51
CA ARG A 377 -8.70 -9.69 28.08
C ARG A 377 -9.83 -8.66 28.26
N ALA A 378 -9.64 -7.67 29.13
CA ALA A 378 -10.60 -6.57 29.30
C ALA A 378 -10.34 -5.39 28.34
N GLY A 379 -9.42 -5.55 27.39
CA GLY A 379 -8.79 -4.48 26.62
C GLY A 379 -7.72 -3.75 27.44
N ALA A 380 -6.96 -2.89 26.77
CA ALA A 380 -5.89 -2.10 27.37
C ALA A 380 -5.68 -0.79 26.61
N PRO A 381 -4.97 0.20 27.18
CA PRO A 381 -4.53 1.36 26.41
C PRO A 381 -3.78 0.93 25.14
N LEU A 382 -4.05 1.59 24.01
CA LEU A 382 -3.55 1.22 22.68
C LEU A 382 -2.05 0.89 22.68
N LEU A 383 -1.24 1.83 23.15
CA LEU A 383 0.22 1.70 23.15
C LEU A 383 0.72 0.56 24.05
N ARG A 384 0.03 0.28 25.17
CA ARG A 384 0.37 -0.85 26.04
C ARG A 384 0.15 -2.18 25.32
N LEU A 385 -0.94 -2.30 24.57
CA LEU A 385 -1.27 -3.54 23.86
C LEU A 385 -0.37 -3.77 22.64
N LEU A 386 -0.06 -2.71 21.88
CA LEU A 386 0.95 -2.75 20.82
C LEU A 386 2.32 -3.17 21.37
N HIS A 387 2.71 -2.61 22.51
CA HIS A 387 3.97 -2.93 23.15
C HIS A 387 4.03 -4.40 23.62
N ALA A 388 2.94 -4.94 24.18
CA ALA A 388 2.88 -6.35 24.58
C ALA A 388 3.12 -7.31 23.40
N HIS A 389 2.53 -7.03 22.23
CA HIS A 389 2.81 -7.78 21.00
C HIS A 389 4.28 -7.66 20.58
N TYR A 390 4.82 -6.44 20.63
CA TYR A 390 6.17 -6.18 20.15
C TYR A 390 7.26 -6.85 21.00
N LEU A 391 7.10 -6.90 22.33
CA LEU A 391 8.05 -7.58 23.21
C LEU A 391 8.15 -9.08 22.92
N ALA A 392 7.02 -9.72 22.63
CA ALA A 392 6.96 -11.13 22.23
C ALA A 392 7.79 -11.37 20.95
N TYR A 393 7.68 -10.46 19.97
CA TYR A 393 8.46 -10.50 18.74
C TYR A 393 9.96 -10.28 18.98
N LEU A 394 10.35 -9.32 19.83
CA LEU A 394 11.77 -9.08 20.16
C LEU A 394 12.41 -10.27 20.88
N GLY A 395 11.68 -10.91 21.81
CA GLY A 395 12.14 -12.11 22.49
C GLY A 395 12.44 -13.25 21.51
N TRP A 396 11.57 -13.47 20.53
CA TRP A 396 11.81 -14.43 19.45
C TRP A 396 13.01 -14.06 18.59
N ARG A 397 13.07 -12.83 18.08
CA ARG A 397 14.19 -12.36 17.24
C ARG A 397 15.53 -12.51 17.94
N ARG A 398 15.60 -12.27 19.26
CA ARG A 398 16.82 -12.48 20.04
C ARG A 398 17.31 -13.93 20.02
N GLN A 399 16.40 -14.90 20.10
CA GLN A 399 16.75 -16.33 20.09
C GLN A 399 17.27 -16.80 18.73
N VAL A 400 16.68 -16.28 17.64
CA VAL A 400 17.04 -16.70 16.27
C VAL A 400 18.02 -15.77 15.59
N LEU A 401 18.50 -14.71 16.25
CA LEU A 401 19.37 -13.70 15.65
C LEU A 401 20.67 -14.27 15.05
N PRO A 402 21.41 -15.19 15.70
CA PRO A 402 22.64 -15.72 15.12
C PRO A 402 22.36 -16.28 13.73
N ARG A 403 23.12 -15.82 12.73
CA ARG A 403 22.78 -16.02 11.31
C ARG A 403 22.59 -17.50 10.98
N GLU A 404 23.48 -18.36 11.48
CA GLU A 404 23.43 -19.81 11.32
C GLU A 404 22.15 -20.42 11.92
N THR A 405 21.63 -19.85 13.01
CA THR A 405 20.36 -20.26 13.61
C THR A 405 19.18 -19.76 12.79
N PHE A 406 19.24 -18.52 12.29
CA PHE A 406 18.17 -17.92 11.48
C PHE A 406 17.98 -18.65 10.14
N ILE A 407 19.06 -18.84 9.39
CA ILE A 407 18.97 -19.47 8.05
C ILE A 407 18.67 -20.97 8.12
N ALA A 408 18.88 -21.60 9.28
CA ALA A 408 18.53 -22.99 9.54
C ALA A 408 17.05 -23.18 9.93
N GLN A 409 16.29 -22.10 10.13
CA GLN A 409 14.85 -22.21 10.40
C GLN A 409 14.14 -22.88 9.22
N PRO A 410 13.10 -23.72 9.45
CA PRO A 410 12.42 -24.47 8.39
C PRO A 410 11.91 -23.58 7.24
N PHE A 411 11.36 -22.41 7.56
CA PHE A 411 10.87 -21.45 6.56
C PHE A 411 12.01 -20.88 5.70
N MET A 412 13.18 -20.62 6.28
CA MET A 412 14.36 -20.12 5.55
C MET A 412 14.95 -21.17 4.63
N THR A 413 15.04 -22.43 5.10
CA THR A 413 15.54 -23.54 4.28
C THR A 413 14.62 -23.84 3.10
N HIS A 414 13.30 -23.78 3.33
CA HIS A 414 12.29 -23.94 2.28
C HIS A 414 12.35 -22.77 1.28
N CYS A 415 12.34 -21.54 1.79
CA CYS A 415 12.40 -20.32 0.99
C CYS A 415 13.64 -20.27 0.10
N LYS A 416 14.79 -20.81 0.55
CA LYS A 416 16.01 -20.87 -0.26
C LYS A 416 15.84 -21.65 -1.57
N GLN A 417 14.96 -22.65 -1.58
CA GLN A 417 14.73 -23.51 -2.74
C GLN A 417 13.59 -23.02 -3.63
N THR A 418 12.59 -22.37 -3.04
CA THR A 418 11.34 -22.01 -3.74
C THR A 418 11.23 -20.53 -4.07
N GLN A 419 11.86 -19.65 -3.29
CA GLN A 419 11.81 -18.19 -3.42
C GLN A 419 13.17 -17.58 -3.05
N THR A 420 14.17 -17.77 -3.92
CA THR A 420 15.56 -17.35 -3.68
C THR A 420 15.70 -15.87 -3.32
N GLN A 421 14.93 -14.98 -3.97
CA GLN A 421 14.97 -13.54 -3.71
C GLN A 421 14.53 -13.22 -2.27
N ASP A 422 13.45 -13.84 -1.79
CA ASP A 422 12.96 -13.65 -0.43
C ASP A 422 13.96 -14.16 0.60
N HIS A 423 14.59 -15.32 0.35
CA HIS A 423 15.63 -15.87 1.22
C HIS A 423 16.80 -14.88 1.38
N ILE A 424 17.26 -14.30 0.28
CA ILE A 424 18.33 -13.29 0.28
C ILE A 424 17.90 -12.06 1.06
N ASN A 425 16.69 -11.54 0.82
CA ASN A 425 16.20 -10.36 1.51
C ASN A 425 16.09 -10.59 3.03
N LEU A 426 15.63 -11.76 3.46
CA LEU A 426 15.50 -12.14 4.87
C LEU A 426 16.87 -12.31 5.54
N ASP A 427 17.82 -13.00 4.89
CA ASP A 427 19.18 -13.18 5.42
C ASP A 427 19.89 -11.83 5.54
N GLN A 428 19.82 -10.98 4.51
CA GLN A 428 20.40 -9.64 4.55
C GLN A 428 19.76 -8.75 5.62
N ALA A 429 18.44 -8.83 5.83
CA ALA A 429 17.75 -8.14 6.91
C ALA A 429 18.27 -8.57 8.28
N ASN A 430 18.49 -9.87 8.45
CA ASN A 430 19.00 -10.42 9.69
C ASN A 430 20.45 -9.98 9.97
N VAL A 431 21.31 -10.04 8.95
CA VAL A 431 22.71 -9.58 9.04
C VAL A 431 22.76 -8.09 9.35
N GLU A 432 21.94 -7.27 8.68
CA GLU A 432 21.83 -5.84 8.96
C GLU A 432 21.45 -5.60 10.43
N PHE A 433 20.48 -6.37 10.94
CA PHE A 433 20.08 -6.24 12.33
C PHE A 433 21.20 -6.58 13.31
N MET A 434 22.00 -7.61 13.04
CA MET A 434 23.18 -7.93 13.84
C MET A 434 24.16 -6.75 13.88
N VAL A 435 24.44 -6.13 12.73
CA VAL A 435 25.34 -4.97 12.63
C VAL A 435 24.81 -3.79 13.44
N TYR A 436 23.49 -3.53 13.41
CA TYR A 436 22.89 -2.48 14.25
C TYR A 436 23.08 -2.75 15.75
N LEU A 437 22.92 -4.00 16.19
CA LEU A 437 23.07 -4.34 17.60
C LEU A 437 24.52 -4.19 18.08
N ASP A 438 25.51 -4.43 17.22
CA ASP A 438 26.92 -4.26 17.57
C ASP A 438 27.26 -2.79 17.86
N VAL A 439 26.59 -1.83 17.23
CA VAL A 439 26.70 -0.41 17.56
C VAL A 439 26.26 -0.13 18.99
N PHE A 440 25.21 -0.82 19.48
CA PHE A 440 24.66 -0.60 20.82
C PHE A 440 25.40 -1.36 21.92
N LYS A 441 26.22 -2.36 21.57
CA LYS A 441 27.08 -3.09 22.52
C LYS A 441 28.43 -2.41 22.76
N ASP A 442 28.96 -1.69 21.76
CA ASP A 442 30.29 -1.09 21.82
C ASP A 442 30.28 0.27 22.53
N PRO A 443 31.02 0.46 23.66
CA PRO A 443 31.00 1.71 24.41
C PRO A 443 31.43 2.95 23.63
N VAL A 444 32.38 2.81 22.70
CA VAL A 444 32.90 3.92 21.88
C VAL A 444 31.83 4.34 20.87
N ARG A 445 31.20 3.38 20.20
CA ARG A 445 30.10 3.64 19.25
C ARG A 445 28.87 4.21 19.96
N ARG A 446 28.53 3.72 21.16
CA ARG A 446 27.48 4.31 22.00
C ARG A 446 27.78 5.78 22.33
N ALA A 447 29.01 6.09 22.72
CA ALA A 447 29.43 7.46 22.98
C ALA A 447 29.29 8.36 21.73
N GLN A 448 29.56 7.83 20.53
CA GLN A 448 29.32 8.55 19.27
C GLN A 448 27.83 8.82 19.05
N VAL A 449 26.93 7.85 19.32
CA VAL A 449 25.48 8.05 19.21
C VAL A 449 24.99 9.13 20.18
N HIS A 450 25.45 9.11 21.43
CA HIS A 450 25.12 10.16 22.41
C HIS A 450 25.70 11.53 22.02
N GLY A 451 26.96 11.58 21.58
CA GLY A 451 27.62 12.82 21.15
C GLY A 451 26.91 13.49 19.97
N ARG A 452 26.47 12.70 18.98
CA ARG A 452 25.66 13.19 17.84
C ARG A 452 24.36 13.82 18.31
N ARG A 453 23.66 13.23 19.28
CA ARG A 453 22.44 13.80 19.88
C ARG A 453 22.73 15.13 20.60
N GLY A 454 23.82 15.20 21.38
CA GLY A 454 24.19 16.38 22.15
C GLY A 454 24.56 17.60 21.29
N LEU A 455 25.12 17.38 20.10
CA LEU A 455 25.51 18.46 19.18
C LEU A 455 24.34 19.10 18.43
N GLY A 456 23.10 18.61 18.60
CA GLY A 456 21.95 19.10 17.85
C GLY A 456 22.05 18.91 16.34
N LEU A 457 23.13 18.27 15.84
CA LEU A 457 23.18 17.62 14.54
C LEU A 457 21.96 16.72 14.52
N PRO A 458 20.95 16.99 13.67
CA PRO A 458 19.76 16.20 13.81
C PRO A 458 20.17 14.76 13.56
N GLY A 459 19.62 13.84 14.33
CA GLY A 459 19.87 12.40 14.22
C GLY A 459 19.32 11.87 12.89
N PHE A 460 19.71 12.53 11.80
CA PHE A 460 18.91 12.98 10.65
C PHE A 460 18.51 11.83 9.75
N VAL A 461 19.20 10.70 9.92
CA VAL A 461 19.06 9.53 9.08
C VAL A 461 19.09 8.24 9.89
N HIS A 462 19.12 8.33 11.23
CA HIS A 462 19.50 7.19 12.06
C HIS A 462 18.60 6.96 13.26
N ARG A 463 18.12 8.01 13.94
CA ARG A 463 17.38 7.87 15.23
C ARG A 463 17.97 6.74 16.13
N GLU A 464 19.30 6.53 16.04
CA GLU A 464 20.05 5.44 16.67
C GLU A 464 19.83 5.47 18.18
N HIS A 465 19.65 6.66 18.73
CA HIS A 465 19.36 6.86 20.14
C HIS A 465 18.04 6.20 20.58
N ALA A 466 16.96 6.31 19.81
CA ALA A 466 15.69 5.67 20.17
C ALA A 466 15.80 4.14 20.06
N CYS A 467 16.59 3.66 19.09
CA CYS A 467 16.89 2.23 18.97
C CYS A 467 17.73 1.71 20.12
N MET A 468 18.72 2.49 20.56
CA MET A 468 19.56 2.19 21.72
C MET A 468 18.73 2.18 23.01
N GLU A 469 17.77 3.09 23.19
CA GLU A 469 16.85 3.04 24.33
C GLU A 469 15.98 1.78 24.33
N MET A 470 15.51 1.34 23.16
CA MET A 470 14.79 0.07 23.02
C MET A 470 15.70 -1.13 23.28
N TYR A 471 16.96 -1.05 22.86
CA TYR A 471 17.98 -2.06 23.15
C TYR A 471 18.17 -2.22 24.67
N ASP A 472 18.54 -1.12 25.34
CA ASP A 472 18.86 -1.10 26.78
C ASP A 472 17.66 -1.54 27.63
N ARG A 473 16.45 -1.15 27.23
CA ARG A 473 15.25 -1.40 28.02
C ARG A 473 14.65 -2.79 27.80
N TYR A 474 14.66 -3.28 26.57
CA TYR A 474 13.86 -4.45 26.20
C TYR A 474 14.66 -5.55 25.54
N TRP A 475 15.69 -5.26 24.75
CA TRP A 475 16.40 -6.30 24.01
C TRP A 475 17.22 -7.21 24.93
N GLU A 476 18.07 -6.64 25.81
CA GLU A 476 18.96 -7.42 26.67
C GLU A 476 18.20 -8.31 27.66
N ALA A 477 17.04 -7.83 28.12
CA ALA A 477 16.17 -8.53 29.08
C ALA A 477 14.99 -9.26 28.43
N ALA A 478 14.87 -9.28 27.09
CA ALA A 478 13.73 -9.91 26.41
C ALA A 478 13.68 -11.41 26.76
N PRO A 479 12.58 -11.90 27.36
CA PRO A 479 12.45 -13.32 27.70
C PRO A 479 12.36 -14.18 26.44
N ALA A 480 12.78 -15.44 26.56
CA ALA A 480 12.51 -16.42 25.51
C ALA A 480 10.99 -16.58 25.34
N PRO A 481 10.46 -16.57 24.11
CA PRO A 481 9.06 -16.81 23.87
C PRO A 481 8.69 -18.25 24.24
N SER A 482 7.41 -18.49 24.58
CA SER A 482 6.88 -19.85 24.66
C SER A 482 6.94 -20.52 23.29
N ASP A 483 6.91 -21.86 23.26
CA ASP A 483 6.90 -22.62 22.01
C ASP A 483 5.74 -22.20 21.10
N ALA A 484 4.53 -22.05 21.65
CA ALA A 484 3.36 -21.59 20.90
C ALA A 484 3.55 -20.22 20.22
N LEU A 485 4.17 -19.27 20.94
CA LEU A 485 4.47 -17.94 20.41
C LEU A 485 5.54 -18.02 19.32
N ARG A 486 6.62 -18.78 19.57
CA ARG A 486 7.67 -19.02 18.57
C ARG A 486 7.08 -19.61 17.30
N ASP A 487 6.19 -20.59 17.43
CA ASP A 487 5.59 -21.28 16.30
C ASP A 487 4.74 -20.34 15.45
N LEU A 488 3.95 -19.45 16.05
CA LEU A 488 3.19 -18.43 15.30
C LEU A 488 4.12 -17.49 14.53
N LEU A 489 5.11 -16.91 15.23
CA LEU A 489 6.02 -15.92 14.66
C LEU A 489 6.90 -16.51 13.55
N MET A 490 7.39 -17.73 13.76
CA MET A 490 8.24 -18.42 12.80
C MET A 490 7.47 -18.80 11.53
N GLN A 491 6.30 -19.44 11.70
CA GLN A 491 5.56 -20.04 10.59
C GLN A 491 4.74 -19.03 9.81
N TYR A 492 4.10 -18.06 10.48
CA TYR A 492 3.01 -17.29 9.86
C TYR A 492 3.23 -15.77 9.83
N VAL A 493 4.09 -15.22 10.69
CA VAL A 493 4.39 -13.78 10.66
C VAL A 493 5.48 -13.47 9.63
N HIS A 494 5.17 -12.58 8.71
CA HIS A 494 6.10 -12.10 7.70
C HIS A 494 7.05 -11.04 8.27
N ASP A 495 8.18 -10.83 7.59
CA ASP A 495 9.13 -9.76 7.87
C ASP A 495 8.92 -8.60 6.89
N SER A 496 8.39 -7.50 7.41
CA SER A 496 7.99 -6.38 6.58
C SER A 496 9.15 -5.56 6.02
N ARG A 497 10.35 -5.65 6.61
CA ARG A 497 11.57 -5.08 6.00
C ARG A 497 12.01 -5.92 4.84
N ALA A 498 12.15 -7.23 5.04
CA ALA A 498 12.60 -8.11 3.97
C ALA A 498 11.65 -8.10 2.76
N GLY A 499 10.36 -7.89 3.00
CA GLY A 499 9.34 -7.87 1.96
C GLY A 499 9.05 -6.50 1.31
N PHE A 500 9.60 -5.38 1.82
CA PHE A 500 9.33 -4.05 1.26
C PHE A 500 10.62 -3.32 0.92
N VAL A 501 11.03 -3.46 -0.33
CA VAL A 501 12.27 -2.88 -0.85
C VAL A 501 11.92 -1.93 -1.99
N LEU A 502 11.98 -0.62 -1.72
CA LEU A 502 11.52 0.41 -2.68
C LEU A 502 12.30 0.43 -4.01
N THR A 503 13.53 -0.06 -4.00
CA THR A 503 14.44 -0.05 -5.17
C THR A 503 14.26 -1.26 -6.08
N ASP A 504 13.36 -2.18 -5.74
CA ASP A 504 13.24 -3.47 -6.38
C ASP A 504 11.82 -3.71 -6.91
N PRO A 505 11.65 -4.50 -7.99
CA PRO A 505 10.35 -4.98 -8.46
C PRO A 505 9.55 -5.61 -7.31
N GLN A 506 8.29 -5.21 -7.16
CA GLN A 506 7.41 -5.75 -6.12
C GLN A 506 6.32 -6.66 -6.70
N CYS A 507 6.09 -6.61 -8.01
CA CYS A 507 5.11 -7.44 -8.71
C CYS A 507 5.65 -7.88 -10.09
N GLU A 508 4.97 -8.85 -10.72
CA GLU A 508 5.35 -9.36 -12.05
C GLU A 508 5.38 -8.26 -13.13
N ARG A 509 4.48 -7.28 -13.05
CA ARG A 509 4.50 -6.11 -13.95
C ARG A 509 5.81 -5.33 -13.82
N ASP A 510 6.32 -5.11 -12.62
CA ASP A 510 7.56 -4.34 -12.44
C ASP A 510 8.75 -5.08 -13.09
N TYR A 511 8.80 -6.41 -12.98
CA TYR A 511 9.78 -7.23 -13.69
C TYR A 511 9.61 -7.15 -15.20
N LYS A 512 8.37 -7.22 -15.70
CA LYS A 512 8.09 -7.09 -17.13
C LYS A 512 8.49 -5.71 -17.66
N ASN A 513 8.13 -4.64 -16.96
CA ASN A 513 8.47 -3.26 -17.32
C ASN A 513 9.99 -3.04 -17.32
N MET A 514 10.69 -3.64 -16.37
CA MET A 514 12.15 -3.62 -16.33
C MET A 514 12.75 -4.37 -17.54
N HIS A 515 12.25 -5.56 -17.85
CA HIS A 515 12.70 -6.33 -19.01
C HIS A 515 12.45 -5.59 -20.33
N ASP A 516 11.23 -5.11 -20.56
CA ASP A 516 10.83 -4.41 -21.79
C ASP A 516 11.68 -3.14 -22.01
N HIS A 517 11.98 -2.41 -20.92
CA HIS A 517 12.84 -1.23 -20.98
C HIS A 517 14.28 -1.59 -21.38
N LEU A 518 14.88 -2.59 -20.73
CA LEU A 518 16.23 -3.05 -21.06
C LEU A 518 16.32 -3.58 -22.50
N ASP A 519 15.32 -4.32 -22.95
CA ASP A 519 15.27 -4.86 -24.31
C ASP A 519 15.14 -3.75 -25.36
N ALA A 520 14.28 -2.75 -25.09
CA ALA A 520 14.15 -1.56 -25.93
C ALA A 520 15.45 -0.77 -26.04
N CYS A 521 16.17 -0.55 -24.93
CA CYS A 521 17.47 0.12 -24.93
C CYS A 521 18.51 -0.65 -25.77
N ASP A 522 18.58 -1.98 -25.64
CA ASP A 522 19.48 -2.81 -26.44
C ASP A 522 19.11 -2.81 -27.93
N ALA A 523 17.82 -2.87 -28.26
CA ALA A 523 17.35 -2.81 -29.64
C ALA A 523 17.72 -1.47 -30.32
N GLN A 524 17.51 -0.35 -29.63
CA GLN A 524 17.90 0.98 -30.11
C GLN A 524 19.42 1.10 -30.29
N TYR A 525 20.21 0.53 -29.37
CA TYR A 525 21.65 0.53 -29.46
C TYR A 525 22.16 -0.29 -30.67
N ARG A 526 21.62 -1.49 -30.88
CA ARG A 526 21.96 -2.35 -32.03
C ARG A 526 21.62 -1.69 -33.36
N GLU A 527 20.46 -1.02 -33.44
CA GLU A 527 20.08 -0.28 -34.64
C GLU A 527 21.01 0.91 -34.88
N SER A 528 21.40 1.63 -33.84
CA SER A 528 22.39 2.72 -33.92
C SER A 528 23.74 2.22 -34.44
N LEU A 529 24.22 1.06 -33.95
CA LEU A 529 25.44 0.42 -34.46
C LEU A 529 25.30 0.01 -35.93
N ARG A 530 24.15 -0.53 -36.34
CA ARG A 530 23.88 -0.91 -37.73
C ARG A 530 23.92 0.31 -38.66
N ILE A 531 23.28 1.40 -38.26
CA ILE A 531 23.28 2.68 -38.99
C ILE A 531 24.70 3.25 -39.07
N HIS A 532 25.44 3.24 -37.95
CA HIS A 532 26.83 3.70 -37.91
C HIS A 532 27.74 2.88 -38.84
N ALA A 533 27.62 1.55 -38.83
CA ALA A 533 28.38 0.67 -39.70
C ALA A 533 28.06 0.89 -41.18
N ALA A 534 26.78 1.09 -41.52
CA ALA A 534 26.34 1.40 -42.89
C ALA A 534 26.88 2.76 -43.36
N ASP A 535 26.70 3.83 -42.58
CA ASP A 535 27.23 5.17 -42.90
C ASP A 535 28.76 5.16 -43.02
N THR A 536 29.46 4.43 -42.15
CA THR A 536 30.91 4.26 -42.22
C THR A 536 31.33 3.58 -43.52
N LYS A 537 30.66 2.48 -43.88
CA LYS A 537 30.94 1.73 -45.12
C LYS A 537 30.66 2.58 -46.36
N ASP A 538 29.51 3.24 -46.43
CA ASP A 538 29.11 4.07 -47.57
C ASP A 538 30.07 5.24 -47.78
N ARG A 539 30.48 5.92 -46.69
CA ARG A 539 31.48 6.98 -46.75
C ARG A 539 32.85 6.48 -47.19
N GLN A 540 33.27 5.31 -46.73
CA GLN A 540 34.53 4.69 -47.15
C GLN A 540 34.49 4.26 -48.63
N GLU A 541 33.37 3.73 -49.11
CA GLU A 541 33.17 3.39 -50.52
C GLU A 541 33.15 4.63 -51.41
N ALA A 542 32.42 5.68 -51.03
CA ALA A 542 32.42 6.95 -51.75
C ALA A 542 33.83 7.57 -51.80
N TYR A 543 34.58 7.50 -50.69
CA TYR A 543 35.97 7.94 -50.64
C TYR A 543 36.87 7.12 -51.58
N ARG A 544 36.74 5.78 -51.59
CA ARG A 544 37.50 4.91 -52.52
C ARG A 544 37.18 5.22 -53.97
N ARG A 545 35.91 5.33 -54.35
CA ARG A 545 35.50 5.69 -55.71
C ARG A 545 36.04 7.05 -56.13
N ALA A 546 35.99 8.05 -55.25
CA ALA A 546 36.56 9.37 -55.52
C ALA A 546 38.09 9.32 -55.68
N LEU A 547 38.77 8.48 -54.89
CA LEU A 547 40.22 8.31 -54.97
C LEU A 547 40.63 7.57 -56.24
N GLU A 548 39.90 6.53 -56.64
CA GLU A 548 40.08 5.81 -57.90
C GLU A 548 39.83 6.73 -59.10
N ALA A 549 38.75 7.51 -59.10
CA ALA A 549 38.47 8.49 -60.15
C ALA A 549 39.55 9.57 -60.23
N HIS A 550 40.07 10.04 -59.10
CA HIS A 550 41.23 10.94 -59.08
C HIS A 550 42.48 10.25 -59.62
N THR A 551 42.73 8.99 -59.26
CA THR A 551 43.94 8.23 -59.65
C THR A 551 43.95 7.91 -61.14
N ASN A 552 42.82 7.46 -61.69
CA ASN A 552 42.65 7.03 -63.07
C ASN A 552 42.19 8.17 -64.02
N PHE A 553 42.26 9.42 -63.59
CA PHE A 553 41.87 10.57 -64.39
C PHE A 553 42.70 10.69 -65.67
N VAL A 554 42.06 10.66 -66.83
CA VAL A 554 42.64 10.92 -68.16
C VAL A 554 41.95 12.14 -68.76
N PRO A 555 42.67 13.19 -69.21
CA PRO A 555 42.06 14.37 -69.80
C PRO A 555 41.38 14.02 -71.12
N THR A 556 40.08 14.27 -71.25
CA THR A 556 39.34 14.11 -72.52
C THR A 556 38.42 15.30 -72.75
N GLY A 557 38.62 16.03 -73.85
CA GLY A 557 37.86 17.25 -74.18
C GLY A 557 38.12 18.43 -73.24
N TRP A 558 37.20 19.40 -73.20
CA TRP A 558 37.32 20.70 -72.50
C TRP A 558 37.53 20.66 -70.96
N GLN A 559 37.67 19.48 -70.33
CA GLN A 559 38.10 19.36 -68.93
C GLN A 559 39.61 19.05 -68.85
N GLU A 560 40.42 20.09 -68.67
CA GLU A 560 41.89 20.00 -68.73
C GLU A 560 42.58 19.75 -67.36
N THR A 561 41.88 19.89 -66.22
CA THR A 561 42.50 19.87 -64.89
C THR A 561 42.04 18.71 -64.00
N ARG A 562 43.01 17.99 -63.40
CA ARG A 562 42.76 16.85 -62.50
C ARG A 562 42.05 17.32 -61.22
N PRO A 563 40.99 16.62 -60.75
CA PRO A 563 40.28 17.01 -59.52
C PRO A 563 41.21 16.97 -58.29
N PRO A 564 40.95 17.74 -57.22
CA PRO A 564 41.77 17.71 -56.01
C PRO A 564 41.71 16.33 -55.32
N LYS A 565 42.80 15.94 -54.65
CA LYS A 565 42.86 14.64 -53.95
C LYS A 565 41.78 14.60 -52.86
N PRO A 566 40.89 13.58 -52.85
CA PRO A 566 39.84 13.51 -51.84
C PRO A 566 40.45 13.31 -50.44
N LYS A 567 39.81 13.91 -49.43
CA LYS A 567 40.17 13.75 -48.01
C LYS A 567 39.45 12.53 -47.42
N PRO A 568 40.06 11.81 -46.45
CA PRO A 568 39.38 10.73 -45.73
C PRO A 568 38.04 11.21 -45.14
N PRO A 569 37.00 10.37 -45.14
CA PRO A 569 35.70 10.77 -44.65
C PRO A 569 35.73 10.97 -43.13
N LEU A 570 35.07 12.03 -42.66
CA LEU A 570 34.76 12.18 -41.24
C LEU A 570 33.65 11.17 -40.89
N VAL A 571 33.99 10.14 -40.14
CA VAL A 571 33.07 9.13 -39.61
C VAL A 571 32.55 9.61 -38.27
N ARG A 572 31.24 9.44 -38.02
CA ARG A 572 30.64 9.77 -36.72
C ARG A 572 31.25 8.92 -35.60
N ALA A 573 31.22 9.41 -34.37
CA ALA A 573 31.62 8.61 -33.22
C ALA A 573 30.76 7.32 -33.14
N ILE A 574 31.38 6.23 -32.70
CA ILE A 574 30.68 4.97 -32.46
C ILE A 574 29.62 5.23 -31.37
N PRO A 575 28.36 4.82 -31.58
CA PRO A 575 27.33 4.91 -30.54
C PRO A 575 27.80 4.29 -29.22
N GLU A 576 27.57 4.97 -28.11
CA GLU A 576 27.85 4.46 -26.77
C GLU A 576 26.74 3.50 -26.33
N ASP A 577 27.12 2.44 -25.62
CA ASP A 577 26.17 1.49 -25.04
C ASP A 577 25.41 2.17 -23.87
N PRO A 578 24.07 2.31 -23.94
CA PRO A 578 23.31 2.92 -22.86
C PRO A 578 23.20 2.00 -21.63
N LEU A 579 23.50 0.71 -21.75
CA LEU A 579 23.38 -0.28 -20.69
C LEU A 579 24.73 -0.57 -20.02
N ASN A 580 24.76 -0.54 -18.70
CA ASN A 580 25.94 -0.90 -17.93
C ASN A 580 26.13 -2.44 -17.83
N ALA A 581 27.25 -2.89 -17.25
CA ALA A 581 27.57 -4.31 -17.17
C ALA A 581 26.55 -5.15 -16.37
N GLU A 582 25.88 -4.57 -15.38
CA GLU A 582 24.85 -5.24 -14.60
C GLU A 582 23.49 -5.24 -15.32
N ASP A 583 23.12 -4.15 -16.00
CA ASP A 583 21.95 -4.10 -16.89
C ASP A 583 22.03 -5.22 -17.95
N ARG A 584 23.21 -5.39 -18.55
CA ARG A 584 23.49 -6.44 -19.54
C ARG A 584 23.29 -7.85 -18.97
N LYS A 585 23.70 -8.07 -17.71
CA LYS A 585 23.48 -9.36 -17.02
C LYS A 585 22.00 -9.58 -16.73
N ALA A 586 21.30 -8.56 -16.24
CA ALA A 586 19.86 -8.65 -15.99
C ALA A 586 19.09 -8.98 -17.27
N LEU A 587 19.37 -8.29 -18.38
CA LEU A 587 18.76 -8.57 -19.68
C LEU A 587 19.06 -9.99 -20.18
N ALA A 588 20.28 -10.50 -19.98
CA ALA A 588 20.63 -11.88 -20.34
C ALA A 588 19.82 -12.91 -19.53
N VAL A 589 19.61 -12.66 -18.23
CA VAL A 589 18.78 -13.50 -17.36
C VAL A 589 17.32 -13.49 -17.84
N PHE A 590 16.76 -12.32 -18.12
CA PHE A 590 15.39 -12.21 -18.64
C PHE A 590 15.22 -12.97 -19.97
N ARG A 591 16.15 -12.79 -20.92
CA ARG A 591 16.12 -13.50 -22.22
C ARG A 591 16.28 -15.01 -22.10
N ALA A 592 16.88 -15.50 -21.02
CA ALA A 592 16.95 -16.92 -20.69
C ALA A 592 15.68 -17.45 -19.99
N GLY A 593 14.66 -16.61 -19.79
CA GLY A 593 13.42 -16.96 -19.07
C GLY A 593 13.55 -16.93 -17.55
N GLY A 594 14.65 -16.38 -17.02
CA GLY A 594 14.88 -16.24 -15.59
C GLY A 594 14.51 -14.87 -15.04
N THR A 595 14.52 -14.76 -13.72
CA THR A 595 14.33 -13.50 -12.99
C THR A 595 15.66 -13.06 -12.36
N PRO A 596 16.12 -11.81 -12.60
CA PRO A 596 17.32 -11.31 -11.95
C PRO A 596 17.19 -11.32 -10.42
N ILE A 597 18.30 -11.58 -9.74
CA ILE A 597 18.38 -11.58 -8.28
C ILE A 597 19.04 -10.28 -7.80
N PHE A 598 18.41 -9.64 -6.82
CA PHE A 598 18.80 -8.38 -6.22
C PHE A 598 19.38 -8.58 -4.83
N THR A 599 20.34 -7.74 -4.47
CA THR A 599 21.02 -7.77 -3.16
C THR A 599 21.31 -6.36 -2.69
N ASP A 600 21.59 -6.15 -1.41
CA ASP A 600 21.99 -4.82 -0.87
C ASP A 600 23.21 -4.19 -1.58
N ALA A 601 24.09 -5.01 -2.16
CA ALA A 601 25.21 -4.55 -2.99
C ALA A 601 24.81 -4.27 -4.46
N LYS A 602 23.73 -4.88 -4.94
CA LYS A 602 23.24 -4.83 -6.33
C LYS A 602 21.70 -4.73 -6.34
N PRO A 603 21.15 -3.54 -6.05
CA PRO A 603 19.71 -3.28 -6.10
C PRO A 603 19.18 -3.35 -7.52
N ALA A 604 17.88 -3.56 -7.70
CA ALA A 604 17.29 -3.55 -9.04
C ALA A 604 17.44 -2.19 -9.72
N SER A 605 17.34 -1.09 -8.96
CA SER A 605 17.56 0.26 -9.49
C SER A 605 18.93 0.44 -10.13
N ALA A 606 19.95 -0.34 -9.75
CA ALA A 606 21.27 -0.28 -10.39
C ALA A 606 21.38 -1.18 -11.65
N MET A 607 20.31 -1.89 -12.00
CA MET A 607 20.25 -2.90 -13.05
C MET A 607 19.04 -2.71 -13.99
N ASP A 608 18.30 -1.59 -13.87
CA ASP A 608 17.06 -1.33 -14.60
C ASP A 608 17.26 -0.45 -15.84
N GLY A 609 18.51 -0.13 -16.21
CA GLY A 609 18.83 0.74 -17.34
C GLY A 609 18.33 2.18 -17.19
N LYS A 610 18.01 2.63 -15.97
CA LYS A 610 17.60 4.00 -15.67
C LYS A 610 18.61 4.67 -14.74
N LYS A 611 18.55 6.01 -14.72
CA LYS A 611 19.29 6.83 -13.75
C LYS A 611 18.32 7.80 -13.11
N ASN A 612 17.80 7.45 -11.94
CA ASN A 612 16.71 8.17 -11.28
C ASN A 612 16.96 8.35 -9.76
N VAL A 613 15.93 8.80 -9.04
CA VAL A 613 16.02 9.01 -7.59
C VAL A 613 16.25 7.72 -6.80
N LEU A 614 15.81 6.56 -7.31
CA LEU A 614 16.01 5.26 -6.66
C LEU A 614 17.49 4.87 -6.64
N ASP A 615 18.27 5.22 -7.68
CA ASP A 615 19.73 5.05 -7.68
C ASP A 615 20.40 5.85 -6.58
N TYR A 616 19.96 7.09 -6.38
CA TYR A 616 20.49 7.94 -5.33
C TYR A 616 20.12 7.39 -3.95
N ILE A 617 18.86 6.97 -3.78
CA ILE A 617 18.40 6.30 -2.56
C ILE A 617 19.25 5.06 -2.30
N ALA A 618 19.45 4.19 -3.28
CA ALA A 618 20.23 2.98 -3.11
C ALA A 618 21.72 3.25 -2.83
N LYS A 619 22.31 4.32 -3.37
CA LYS A 619 23.70 4.72 -3.04
C LYS A 619 23.85 5.22 -1.60
N VAL A 620 22.86 5.98 -1.11
CA VAL A 620 22.89 6.56 0.24
C VAL A 620 22.45 5.54 1.30
N SER A 621 21.66 4.55 0.89
CA SER A 621 20.92 3.69 1.80
C SER A 621 21.06 2.18 1.54
N ARG A 622 21.71 1.70 0.47
CA ARG A 622 22.00 0.26 0.22
C ARG A 622 20.78 -0.68 0.17
N ARG A 623 19.63 -0.23 -0.37
CA ARG A 623 18.29 -0.87 -0.22
C ARG A 623 17.70 -0.78 1.19
N GLU A 624 18.46 -0.24 2.15
CA GLU A 624 18.04 -0.04 3.53
C GLU A 624 17.15 1.21 3.60
N VAL A 625 15.89 1.05 3.97
CA VAL A 625 15.13 2.21 4.48
C VAL A 625 15.54 2.44 5.94
N ARG A 626 16.86 2.65 6.22
CA ARG A 626 17.54 2.69 7.53
C ARG A 626 16.63 2.37 8.72
N TRP A 627 16.27 1.08 8.78
CA TRP A 627 15.24 0.54 9.64
C TRP A 627 15.88 -0.25 10.77
N SER A 628 15.18 -0.36 11.90
CA SER A 628 15.61 -1.22 12.99
C SER A 628 14.40 -1.89 13.60
N TYR A 629 14.51 -3.20 13.82
CA TYR A 629 13.59 -3.96 14.65
C TYR A 629 13.54 -3.43 16.10
N LEU A 630 14.46 -2.56 16.54
CA LEU A 630 14.43 -1.95 17.88
C LEU A 630 13.76 -0.59 17.86
N ARG A 631 12.53 -0.51 17.36
CA ARG A 631 11.75 0.74 17.39
C ARG A 631 10.35 0.49 17.91
N ARG A 632 9.77 1.54 18.47
CA ARG A 632 8.34 1.53 18.80
C ARG A 632 7.54 1.90 17.57
N ARG A 633 6.34 1.33 17.48
CA ARG A 633 5.37 1.73 16.50
C ARG A 633 4.99 3.19 16.70
N GLN A 634 5.12 3.99 15.65
CA GLN A 634 4.68 5.37 15.66
C GLN A 634 3.15 5.42 15.56
N VAL A 635 2.52 6.30 16.33
CA VAL A 635 1.06 6.48 16.34
C VAL A 635 0.72 7.95 16.12
N PHE A 636 -0.02 8.22 15.05
CA PHE A 636 -0.60 9.50 14.72
C PHE A 636 -2.02 9.62 15.24
N ARG A 637 -2.28 10.75 15.89
CA ARG A 637 -3.57 11.09 16.51
C ARG A 637 -4.18 12.31 15.81
N PRO A 638 -5.31 12.15 15.11
CA PRO A 638 -6.06 13.31 14.64
C PRO A 638 -6.77 13.97 15.83
N TYR A 639 -6.57 15.28 16.03
CA TYR A 639 -7.30 16.07 17.03
C TYR A 639 -7.91 17.33 16.40
N LEU A 640 -9.14 17.66 16.83
CA LEU A 640 -9.75 18.97 16.62
C LEU A 640 -9.34 19.90 17.75
N ILE A 641 -8.76 21.06 17.44
CA ILE A 641 -8.57 22.11 18.44
C ILE A 641 -9.82 22.98 18.39
N THR A 642 -10.70 22.84 19.37
CA THR A 642 -11.67 23.91 19.66
C THR A 642 -10.91 25.02 20.37
N THR A 643 -10.53 26.08 19.64
CA THR A 643 -10.21 27.34 20.30
C THR A 643 -11.52 27.91 20.84
N ASN A 644 -11.54 28.33 22.11
CA ASN A 644 -12.72 28.82 22.83
C ASN A 644 -13.22 30.17 22.27
N HIS A 645 -13.70 30.19 21.02
CA HIS A 645 -14.52 31.27 20.49
C HIS A 645 -15.80 30.68 19.91
N VAL A 646 -16.92 31.07 20.51
CA VAL A 646 -18.28 30.82 20.01
C VAL A 646 -18.48 31.66 18.76
N ARG A 647 -17.95 31.19 17.64
CA ARG A 647 -18.38 31.51 16.27
C ARG A 647 -17.99 30.36 15.37
N MET A 648 -19.00 29.68 14.84
CA MET A 648 -18.89 28.76 13.71
C MET A 648 -18.10 29.45 12.60
N GLY A 649 -16.85 29.04 12.43
CA GLY A 649 -15.92 29.63 11.47
C GLY A 649 -14.61 28.86 11.51
N ILE A 650 -14.41 28.01 10.50
CA ILE A 650 -13.13 27.35 10.23
C ILE A 650 -12.15 28.48 9.89
N SER A 651 -11.31 28.87 10.85
CA SER A 651 -10.14 29.72 10.58
C SER A 651 -8.98 28.82 10.20
N THR A 652 -8.48 28.98 8.97
CA THR A 652 -7.27 28.33 8.44
C THR A 652 -6.00 29.10 8.74
N GLU A 653 -6.02 30.09 9.64
CA GLU A 653 -4.82 30.89 9.96
C GLU A 653 -4.24 30.57 11.35
N HIS A 654 -3.00 30.08 11.30
CA HIS A 654 -1.96 30.09 12.34
C HIS A 654 -2.12 29.20 13.58
N LEU A 655 -1.53 28.01 13.54
CA LEU A 655 -0.21 27.72 14.14
C LEU A 655 0.06 26.22 13.96
N SER A 656 1.23 25.92 13.40
CA SER A 656 1.85 24.60 13.31
C SER A 656 1.96 23.94 14.68
N ARG A 657 0.86 23.37 15.18
CA ARG A 657 0.93 22.34 16.21
C ARG A 657 1.46 21.09 15.54
N ARG A 658 2.79 20.95 15.52
CA ARG A 658 3.47 19.68 15.30
C ARG A 658 2.72 18.63 16.11
N LEU A 659 2.19 17.63 15.41
CA LEU A 659 1.64 16.43 16.02
C LEU A 659 2.68 15.91 17.01
N ARG A 660 2.27 15.70 18.27
CA ARG A 660 3.18 15.11 19.27
C ARG A 660 3.18 13.61 19.08
N TYR A 661 4.35 13.06 18.77
CA TYR A 661 4.62 11.63 18.93
C TYR A 661 4.54 11.33 20.43
N GLU A 662 3.47 10.67 20.87
CA GLU A 662 3.47 10.08 22.21
C GLU A 662 3.81 8.61 22.03
N ASP A 663 4.98 8.25 22.53
CA ASP A 663 5.59 6.92 22.44
C ASP A 663 5.15 5.98 23.58
N GLY A 664 4.19 6.43 24.39
CA GLY A 664 3.44 5.63 25.36
C GLY A 664 4.22 5.13 26.55
N LEU A 665 5.37 5.76 26.84
CA LEU A 665 6.27 5.35 27.91
C LEU A 665 6.15 6.11 29.22
N THR A 666 5.31 7.14 29.30
CA THR A 666 5.06 7.88 30.55
C THR A 666 3.89 7.29 31.31
#